data_AF-A0A1V5LDT4-F1
#
_entry.id   AF-A0A1V5LDT4-F1
#
_cell.length_a   1.000
_cell.length_b   1.000
_cell.length_c   1.000
_cell.angle_alpha   90.00
_cell.angle_beta   90.00
_cell.angle_gamma   90.00
#
_symmetry.space_group_name_H-M   'P 1'
#
loop_
_entity.id
_entity.type
_entity.pdbx_description
1 polymer ?
#
loop_
_entity_poly.entity_id
_entity_poly.type
_entity_poly.pdbx_seq_one_letter_code
_entity_poly.pdbx_strand_id
1 'polypeptide(L)'
;MVKIETAGNNGSLKAYASKDINLVQENGNLGISSVISAGGDVAINVKNGGVFDTNTNEVFDNNTKEALLKTWDDMNLNEISDENELNSLVATYENQKTRDYFDYFEIKSGLNADGIFEFNANQIDTLKSENPDVNIADLVAYKMQRYNELAKEYKNETYNQNYKYVASVSDKNSLKKGAGWSESQLSYSLNKAKLGEITDTKYMEEQANIAGRKVNLTVNGSVGRDMGSKVIDVSNPSLISEEDKLLLSAAESDNVKFSDDFKTATVYLREDLDIHANELTLSAKDYVYLGAEQDININKIETDLNKNITISGSNGVYNVANDKSAVNIIGNNLVIEAGNGGIGKLDARINLGLKDNAKITLRGVGDTYISSLNNLGVDYIYSKGLVDIKSLSNIFDARNDDKVNIRSNSLNLDVANLGEVSNLFDLVVNEFDIKSKNAYLNNAENHDLLIKKGDILNDFALLSQQGNINIDELKVGNHASLTSYEGDIDLGQINSQNGSISLTVENGNVEGKKGIKNIIAKLVDFVNVNGFIGKENNINIQANRVNAIALNDININLLNLDKLSKQSDFGNILSKEGDISLMALNDNLSLNGKIEALKGNVNLKAEEKIIDNVKDTSGTIRANIIDFMAKNGEVGDKDNYINIDSSILGNGYVNALSNKGIFVNEVAGDMMVGSFVSKTGDIDLRVDSSIIGYNFDDNRTNLKAKNITLHSNNGTIGNEDNILKLTVMDDGQGLINMESAYGIYALKTSPDLLSNYIKVMKDGDIVFYLPAGKAKIEKLVRKGKADFIFEDGGSDSDVWISALNLENILTESAISKNIMPADMNFDIVAPLRQIEEVTNNLGMESHGGKSKDAKKQKDDELYDLLVMNN
;
A
#
# COMPACT_ATOMS: atom_id res chain seq x y z
N MET A 1 -56.02 28.42 25.85
CA MET A 1 -56.07 28.38 24.37
C MET A 1 -57.49 28.68 23.92
N VAL A 2 -57.64 29.49 22.88
CA VAL A 2 -58.89 29.75 22.17
C VAL A 2 -59.19 28.56 21.26
N LYS A 3 -60.43 28.07 21.28
CA LYS A 3 -60.87 27.02 20.35
C LYS A 3 -61.27 27.65 19.03
N ILE A 4 -60.79 27.08 17.93
CA ILE A 4 -61.09 27.48 16.57
C ILE A 4 -61.55 26.25 15.78
N GLU A 5 -62.33 26.47 14.73
CA GLU A 5 -62.73 25.45 13.77
C GLU A 5 -62.73 26.08 12.38
N THR A 6 -61.80 25.66 11.55
CA THR A 6 -61.71 26.11 10.15
C THR A 6 -62.50 25.17 9.24
N ALA A 7 -62.74 25.57 7.99
CA ALA A 7 -63.44 24.75 7.00
C ALA A 7 -62.59 23.57 6.47
N GLY A 8 -61.70 23.00 7.30
CA GLY A 8 -60.77 21.94 6.92
C GLY A 8 -59.82 22.38 5.80
N ASN A 9 -59.72 21.55 4.76
CA ASN A 9 -58.85 21.79 3.60
C ASN A 9 -59.16 23.07 2.80
N ASN A 10 -60.32 23.69 3.03
CA ASN A 10 -60.73 24.92 2.35
C ASN A 10 -60.68 26.15 3.28
N GLY A 11 -60.25 25.96 4.53
CA GLY A 11 -60.14 27.03 5.52
C GLY A 11 -58.73 27.62 5.55
N SER A 12 -58.64 28.92 5.82
CA SER A 12 -57.36 29.62 6.04
C SER A 12 -57.45 30.50 7.28
N LEU A 13 -56.44 30.40 8.15
CA LEU A 13 -56.36 31.15 9.39
C LEU A 13 -55.39 32.34 9.27
N LYS A 14 -55.86 33.50 9.73
CA LYS A 14 -55.02 34.68 10.02
C LYS A 14 -55.21 35.11 11.47
N ALA A 15 -54.12 35.25 12.23
CA ALA A 15 -54.12 35.74 13.61
C ALA A 15 -52.90 36.61 13.91
N TYR A 16 -53.11 37.71 14.63
CA TYR A 16 -52.05 38.65 14.98
C TYR A 16 -52.20 39.09 16.44
N ALA A 17 -51.10 39.11 17.19
CA ALA A 17 -51.09 39.60 18.56
C ALA A 17 -49.73 40.24 18.92
N SER A 18 -49.73 41.22 19.84
CA SER A 18 -48.49 41.79 20.38
C SER A 18 -47.80 40.88 21.41
N LYS A 19 -48.53 39.90 21.94
CA LYS A 19 -48.09 38.91 22.94
C LYS A 19 -48.55 37.52 22.47
N ASP A 20 -48.77 36.59 23.38
CA ASP A 20 -48.95 35.18 23.04
C ASP A 20 -50.21 34.89 22.22
N ILE A 21 -50.09 33.96 21.28
CA ILE A 21 -51.19 33.35 20.53
C ILE A 21 -51.32 31.89 20.98
N ASN A 22 -52.52 31.47 21.35
CA ASN A 22 -52.77 30.14 21.94
C ASN A 22 -54.05 29.55 21.34
N LEU A 23 -53.94 28.63 20.38
CA LEU A 23 -55.07 28.14 19.57
C LEU A 23 -55.21 26.60 19.66
N VAL A 24 -56.46 26.11 19.60
CA VAL A 24 -56.79 24.68 19.50
C VAL A 24 -57.78 24.46 18.37
N GLN A 25 -57.46 23.55 17.44
CA GLN A 25 -58.42 22.99 16.50
C GLN A 25 -58.78 21.56 16.93
N GLU A 26 -60.05 21.30 17.16
CA GLU A 26 -60.51 19.99 17.65
C GLU A 26 -60.56 18.94 16.52
N ASN A 27 -61.03 19.32 15.32
CA ASN A 27 -61.20 18.41 14.18
C ASN A 27 -60.81 19.07 12.85
N GLY A 28 -60.37 18.25 11.90
CA GLY A 28 -60.03 18.67 10.54
C GLY A 28 -58.62 19.25 10.43
N ASN A 29 -58.18 19.45 9.17
CA ASN A 29 -56.90 20.09 8.87
C ASN A 29 -56.99 21.61 9.07
N LEU A 30 -55.90 22.24 9.48
CA LEU A 30 -55.80 23.68 9.71
C LEU A 30 -54.92 24.31 8.63
N GLY A 31 -55.53 25.03 7.70
CA GLY A 31 -54.79 25.89 6.77
C GLY A 31 -54.36 27.18 7.45
N ILE A 32 -53.08 27.53 7.38
CA ILE A 32 -52.53 28.75 8.00
C ILE A 32 -52.05 29.67 6.90
N SER A 33 -52.50 30.93 6.90
CA SER A 33 -51.94 31.96 6.03
C SER A 33 -51.01 32.89 6.79
N SER A 34 -51.30 33.21 8.05
CA SER A 34 -50.39 34.00 8.90
C SER A 34 -50.84 33.99 10.37
N VAL A 35 -50.04 33.44 11.27
CA VAL A 35 -50.22 33.46 12.73
C VAL A 35 -48.98 34.08 13.37
N ILE A 36 -49.03 35.39 13.62
CA ILE A 36 -47.84 36.17 13.99
C ILE A 36 -48.01 36.81 15.37
N SER A 37 -47.11 36.45 16.30
CA SER A 37 -46.90 37.13 17.57
C SER A 37 -45.68 38.05 17.48
N ALA A 38 -45.87 39.36 17.66
CA ALA A 38 -44.79 40.34 17.52
C ALA A 38 -43.75 40.31 18.67
N GLY A 39 -44.08 39.74 19.82
CA GLY A 39 -43.19 39.71 20.98
C GLY A 39 -43.50 38.63 22.03
N GLY A 40 -44.44 37.74 21.74
CA GLY A 40 -44.81 36.61 22.60
C GLY A 40 -44.62 35.27 21.91
N ASP A 41 -45.19 34.24 22.51
CA ASP A 41 -45.07 32.86 22.05
C ASP A 41 -46.32 32.45 21.23
N VAL A 42 -46.16 31.50 20.31
CA VAL A 42 -47.27 30.90 19.56
C VAL A 42 -47.40 29.44 19.97
N ALA A 43 -48.59 29.05 20.42
CA ALA A 43 -48.94 27.66 20.71
C ALA A 43 -50.18 27.25 19.92
N ILE A 44 -50.06 26.22 19.09
CA ILE A 44 -51.16 25.68 18.26
C ILE A 44 -51.26 24.17 18.52
N ASN A 45 -52.47 23.72 18.82
CA ASN A 45 -52.78 22.30 19.01
C ASN A 45 -53.90 21.86 18.07
N VAL A 46 -53.58 21.02 17.08
CA VAL A 46 -54.53 20.39 16.16
C VAL A 46 -54.76 18.95 16.58
N LYS A 47 -55.88 18.69 17.24
CA LYS A 47 -56.13 17.40 17.90
C LYS A 47 -56.49 16.27 16.96
N ASN A 48 -57.12 16.53 15.82
CA ASN A 48 -57.53 15.50 14.85
C ASN A 48 -57.42 16.03 13.41
N GLY A 49 -56.20 16.22 12.92
CA GLY A 49 -55.91 16.69 11.57
C GLY A 49 -54.46 17.16 11.44
N GLY A 50 -54.09 17.57 10.23
CA GLY A 50 -52.80 18.17 9.89
C GLY A 50 -52.82 19.70 9.83
N VAL A 51 -51.66 20.30 9.56
CA VAL A 51 -51.47 21.73 9.33
C VAL A 51 -50.79 21.91 7.98
N PHE A 52 -51.26 22.87 7.19
CA PHE A 52 -50.74 23.13 5.85
C PHE A 52 -50.74 24.63 5.55
N ASP A 53 -49.93 25.02 4.58
CA ASP A 53 -49.83 26.38 4.10
C ASP A 53 -51.09 26.79 3.30
N THR A 54 -51.53 28.03 3.48
CA THR A 54 -52.56 28.69 2.63
C THR A 54 -52.18 30.13 2.27
N ASN A 55 -50.96 30.53 2.62
CA ASN A 55 -50.27 31.67 2.08
C ASN A 55 -50.02 31.39 0.57
N THR A 56 -50.10 32.42 -0.26
CA THR A 56 -49.83 32.31 -1.70
C THR A 56 -48.87 33.40 -2.15
N ASN A 57 -48.08 33.94 -1.21
CA ASN A 57 -47.22 35.09 -1.42
C ASN A 57 -45.80 34.60 -1.66
N GLU A 58 -45.55 34.10 -2.86
CA GLU A 58 -44.24 33.62 -3.31
C GLU A 58 -43.52 34.72 -4.12
N VAL A 59 -42.26 35.00 -3.78
CA VAL A 59 -41.37 35.86 -4.58
C VAL A 59 -40.23 35.01 -5.13
N PHE A 60 -40.01 35.06 -6.45
CA PHE A 60 -38.91 34.30 -7.05
C PHE A 60 -37.54 34.89 -6.69
N ASP A 61 -36.64 34.06 -6.15
CA ASP A 61 -35.21 34.39 -6.09
C ASP A 61 -34.55 34.08 -7.43
N ASN A 62 -34.29 35.14 -8.19
CA ASN A 62 -33.63 35.03 -9.48
C ASN A 62 -32.19 34.50 -9.38
N ASN A 63 -31.47 34.73 -8.27
CA ASN A 63 -30.09 34.26 -8.13
C ASN A 63 -30.06 32.74 -7.92
N THR A 64 -30.89 32.21 -7.03
CA THR A 64 -31.02 30.77 -6.82
C THR A 64 -31.55 30.07 -8.07
N LYS A 65 -32.51 30.68 -8.78
CA LYS A 65 -32.97 30.18 -10.09
C LYS A 65 -31.83 30.13 -11.11
N GLU A 66 -31.04 31.19 -11.24
CA GLU A 66 -29.88 31.22 -12.14
C GLU A 66 -28.83 30.17 -11.74
N ALA A 67 -28.56 29.96 -10.45
CA ALA A 67 -27.63 28.94 -9.96
C ALA A 67 -28.12 27.51 -10.22
N LEU A 68 -29.40 27.23 -9.99
CA LEU A 68 -30.05 25.94 -10.26
C LEU A 68 -30.02 25.61 -11.76
N LEU A 69 -30.23 26.60 -12.63
CA LEU A 69 -30.14 26.45 -14.08
C LEU A 69 -28.69 26.35 -14.56
N LYS A 70 -27.77 27.15 -14.02
CA LYS A 70 -26.34 27.06 -14.33
C LYS A 70 -25.78 25.69 -14.01
N THR A 71 -26.28 25.03 -12.98
CA THR A 71 -25.87 23.66 -12.65
C THR A 71 -26.21 22.70 -13.78
N TRP A 72 -27.35 22.86 -14.47
CA TRP A 72 -27.66 22.06 -15.67
C TRP A 72 -26.66 22.29 -16.81
N ASP A 73 -26.14 23.52 -16.94
CA ASP A 73 -25.11 23.84 -17.91
C ASP A 73 -23.74 23.27 -17.49
N ASP A 74 -23.38 23.39 -16.21
CA ASP A 74 -22.12 22.89 -15.62
C ASP A 74 -22.07 21.36 -15.56
N MET A 75 -23.22 20.67 -15.55
CA MET A 75 -23.29 19.20 -15.72
C MET A 75 -22.83 18.75 -17.11
N ASN A 76 -22.55 19.68 -18.02
CA ASN A 76 -22.09 19.43 -19.38
C ASN A 76 -22.98 18.40 -20.09
N LEU A 77 -24.31 18.51 -19.88
CA LEU A 77 -25.31 17.62 -20.48
C LEU A 77 -25.41 17.74 -22.02
N ASN A 78 -24.55 18.58 -22.61
CA ASN A 78 -24.38 18.85 -24.04
C ASN A 78 -23.12 18.12 -24.58
N GLU A 79 -22.90 18.11 -25.91
CA GLU A 79 -21.77 17.42 -26.57
C GLU A 79 -20.39 17.88 -26.01
N ILE A 80 -19.55 16.94 -25.55
CA ILE A 80 -18.17 17.24 -25.12
C ILE A 80 -17.44 17.80 -26.34
N SER A 81 -17.14 19.10 -26.30
CA SER A 81 -16.52 19.82 -27.41
C SER A 81 -14.99 19.84 -27.34
N ASP A 82 -14.39 19.59 -26.17
CA ASP A 82 -12.95 19.43 -26.00
C ASP A 82 -12.52 17.98 -26.26
N GLU A 83 -11.68 17.79 -27.28
CA GLU A 83 -11.19 16.48 -27.69
C GLU A 83 -10.22 15.87 -26.65
N ASN A 84 -9.51 16.67 -25.86
CA ASN A 84 -8.62 16.17 -24.81
C ASN A 84 -9.40 15.63 -23.62
N GLU A 85 -10.48 16.30 -23.22
CA GLU A 85 -11.37 15.86 -22.15
C GLU A 85 -12.08 14.55 -22.52
N LEU A 86 -12.60 14.47 -23.75
CA LEU A 86 -13.19 13.24 -24.29
C LEU A 86 -12.17 12.09 -24.34
N ASN A 87 -10.95 12.36 -24.81
CA ASN A 87 -9.91 11.33 -24.88
C ASN A 87 -9.50 10.84 -23.48
N SER A 88 -9.43 11.72 -22.49
CA SER A 88 -9.17 11.35 -21.09
C SER A 88 -10.29 10.46 -20.54
N LEU A 89 -11.56 10.84 -20.75
CA LEU A 89 -12.72 10.08 -20.30
C LEU A 89 -12.82 8.70 -20.98
N VAL A 90 -12.58 8.65 -22.29
CA VAL A 90 -12.51 7.40 -23.07
C VAL A 90 -11.43 6.49 -22.53
N ALA A 91 -10.23 7.01 -22.25
CA ALA A 91 -9.15 6.23 -21.68
C ALA A 91 -9.50 5.67 -20.28
N THR A 92 -10.13 6.47 -19.42
CA THR A 92 -10.62 6.03 -18.10
C THR A 92 -11.66 4.92 -18.23
N TYR A 93 -12.64 5.08 -19.12
CA TYR A 93 -13.68 4.07 -19.37
C TYR A 93 -13.07 2.76 -19.91
N GLU A 94 -12.14 2.86 -20.86
CA GLU A 94 -11.42 1.72 -21.41
C GLU A 94 -10.61 0.97 -20.35
N ASN A 95 -9.91 1.69 -19.47
CA ASN A 95 -9.13 1.09 -18.39
C ASN A 95 -10.03 0.43 -17.33
N GLN A 96 -11.13 1.07 -16.92
CA GLN A 96 -12.07 0.50 -15.95
C GLN A 96 -12.69 -0.82 -16.46
N LYS A 97 -13.18 -0.84 -17.70
CA LYS A 97 -13.72 -2.06 -18.31
C LYS A 97 -12.68 -3.16 -18.44
N THR A 98 -11.43 -2.78 -18.73
CA THR A 98 -10.32 -3.73 -18.77
C THR A 98 -10.05 -4.35 -17.40
N ARG A 99 -10.08 -3.57 -16.32
CA ARG A 99 -9.94 -4.08 -14.94
C ARG A 99 -11.10 -4.97 -14.52
N ASP A 100 -12.33 -4.52 -14.72
CA ASP A 100 -13.55 -5.27 -14.41
C ASP A 100 -13.56 -6.67 -15.07
N TYR A 101 -13.02 -6.76 -16.29
CA TYR A 101 -12.80 -8.02 -16.98
C TYR A 101 -11.81 -8.93 -16.24
N PHE A 102 -10.65 -8.41 -15.83
CA PHE A 102 -9.63 -9.21 -15.14
C PHE A 102 -10.10 -9.64 -13.73
N ASP A 103 -10.74 -8.75 -12.98
CA ASP A 103 -11.37 -9.05 -11.69
C ASP A 103 -12.36 -10.21 -11.82
N TYR A 104 -13.23 -10.18 -12.84
CA TYR A 104 -14.22 -11.23 -13.07
C TYR A 104 -13.56 -12.59 -13.22
N PHE A 105 -12.53 -12.68 -14.05
CA PHE A 105 -11.87 -13.95 -14.36
C PHE A 105 -10.96 -14.44 -13.22
N GLU A 106 -10.33 -13.53 -12.48
CA GLU A 106 -9.60 -13.88 -11.26
C GLU A 106 -10.54 -14.57 -10.27
N ILE A 107 -11.68 -13.94 -9.98
CA ILE A 107 -12.66 -14.50 -9.02
C ILE A 107 -13.26 -15.80 -9.57
N LYS A 108 -13.64 -15.83 -10.86
CA LYS A 108 -14.17 -17.03 -11.53
C LYS A 108 -13.22 -18.22 -11.42
N SER A 109 -11.92 -17.98 -11.49
CA SER A 109 -10.91 -19.05 -11.40
C SER A 109 -10.82 -19.70 -10.01
N GLY A 110 -11.26 -19.00 -8.97
CA GLY A 110 -11.30 -19.50 -7.59
C GLY A 110 -12.65 -20.07 -7.15
N LEU A 111 -13.63 -20.23 -8.05
CA LEU A 111 -14.92 -20.83 -7.71
C LEU A 111 -14.83 -22.35 -7.57
N ASN A 112 -15.47 -22.89 -6.53
CA ASN A 112 -15.64 -24.33 -6.33
C ASN A 112 -16.80 -24.89 -7.18
N ALA A 113 -17.07 -26.20 -7.05
CA ALA A 113 -18.13 -26.88 -7.80
C ALA A 113 -19.56 -26.36 -7.51
N ASP A 114 -19.76 -25.75 -6.35
CA ASP A 114 -21.04 -25.13 -5.94
C ASP A 114 -21.14 -23.66 -6.37
N GLY A 115 -20.13 -23.14 -7.08
CA GLY A 115 -20.08 -21.76 -7.56
C GLY A 115 -19.76 -20.74 -6.49
N ILE A 116 -19.16 -21.15 -5.37
CA ILE A 116 -18.71 -20.28 -4.28
C ILE A 116 -17.20 -20.07 -4.39
N PHE A 117 -16.73 -18.84 -4.22
CA PHE A 117 -15.30 -18.54 -4.20
C PHE A 117 -14.63 -19.18 -2.98
N GLU A 118 -13.57 -19.94 -3.22
CA GLU A 118 -12.76 -20.55 -2.19
C GLU A 118 -11.29 -20.17 -2.36
N PHE A 119 -10.70 -19.63 -1.29
CA PHE A 119 -9.25 -19.55 -1.19
C PHE A 119 -8.68 -20.97 -1.07
N ASN A 120 -7.61 -21.26 -1.80
CA ASN A 120 -6.93 -22.54 -1.67
C ASN A 120 -6.18 -22.65 -0.32
N ALA A 121 -5.79 -23.85 0.09
CA ALA A 121 -5.15 -24.08 1.38
C ALA A 121 -3.89 -23.22 1.58
N ASN A 122 -3.06 -23.04 0.55
CA ASN A 122 -1.89 -22.19 0.63
C ASN A 122 -2.27 -20.71 0.77
N GLN A 123 -3.33 -20.24 0.12
CA GLN A 123 -3.84 -18.88 0.27
C GLN A 123 -4.44 -18.65 1.66
N ILE A 124 -5.18 -19.62 2.20
CA ILE A 124 -5.71 -19.56 3.58
C ILE A 124 -4.55 -19.57 4.58
N ASP A 125 -3.57 -20.44 4.39
CA ASP A 125 -2.40 -20.52 5.25
C ASP A 125 -1.54 -19.26 5.13
N THR A 126 -1.44 -18.68 3.93
CA THR A 126 -0.79 -17.39 3.69
C THR A 126 -1.56 -16.29 4.42
N LEU A 127 -2.85 -16.10 4.13
CA LEU A 127 -3.74 -15.13 4.79
C LEU A 127 -3.76 -15.29 6.32
N LYS A 128 -3.72 -16.52 6.85
CA LYS A 128 -3.69 -16.79 8.30
C LYS A 128 -2.29 -16.67 8.91
N SER A 129 -1.24 -16.91 8.14
CA SER A 129 0.14 -16.64 8.55
C SER A 129 0.45 -15.14 8.55
N GLU A 130 -0.23 -14.40 7.67
CA GLU A 130 -0.16 -12.94 7.52
C GLU A 130 -1.08 -12.22 8.51
N ASN A 131 -2.26 -12.81 8.77
CA ASN A 131 -3.27 -12.37 9.72
C ASN A 131 -3.96 -13.59 10.40
N PRO A 132 -3.53 -13.99 11.61
CA PRO A 132 -4.12 -15.13 12.33
C PRO A 132 -5.62 -15.00 12.65
N ASP A 133 -6.13 -13.77 12.68
CA ASP A 133 -7.52 -13.42 13.03
C ASP A 133 -8.38 -13.11 11.77
N VAL A 134 -7.85 -13.35 10.56
CA VAL A 134 -8.56 -13.07 9.30
C VAL A 134 -9.89 -13.81 9.22
N ASN A 135 -10.98 -13.06 9.03
CA ASN A 135 -12.30 -13.65 8.75
C ASN A 135 -12.43 -13.99 7.26
N ILE A 136 -12.04 -15.22 6.91
CA ILE A 136 -12.12 -15.74 5.54
C ILE A 136 -13.55 -15.67 4.98
N ALA A 137 -14.59 -15.78 5.82
CA ALA A 137 -15.97 -15.73 5.36
C ALA A 137 -16.37 -14.36 4.81
N ASP A 138 -15.87 -13.26 5.41
CA ASP A 138 -16.17 -11.90 4.97
C ASP A 138 -15.46 -11.60 3.63
N LEU A 139 -14.22 -12.06 3.46
CA LEU A 139 -13.49 -11.96 2.20
C LEU A 139 -14.15 -12.75 1.06
N VAL A 140 -14.67 -13.94 1.37
CA VAL A 140 -15.44 -14.74 0.41
C VAL A 140 -16.74 -14.04 0.04
N ALA A 141 -17.46 -13.45 1.01
CA ALA A 141 -18.68 -12.69 0.75
C ALA A 141 -18.42 -11.50 -0.20
N TYR A 142 -17.35 -10.74 0.04
CA TYR A 142 -16.91 -9.65 -0.82
C TYR A 142 -16.61 -10.11 -2.25
N LYS A 143 -15.77 -11.15 -2.42
CA LYS A 143 -15.45 -11.71 -3.74
C LYS A 143 -16.69 -12.20 -4.47
N MET A 144 -17.65 -12.82 -3.77
CA MET A 144 -18.90 -13.30 -4.36
C MET A 144 -19.84 -12.18 -4.82
N GLN A 145 -19.93 -11.07 -4.07
CA GLN A 145 -20.69 -9.90 -4.50
C GLN A 145 -20.09 -9.31 -5.79
N ARG A 146 -18.78 -9.07 -5.78
CA ARG A 146 -18.04 -8.55 -6.94
C ARG A 146 -18.19 -9.47 -8.17
N TYR A 147 -18.12 -10.79 -7.99
CA TYR A 147 -18.37 -11.75 -9.06
C TYR A 147 -19.77 -11.63 -9.65
N ASN A 148 -20.81 -11.53 -8.81
CA ASN A 148 -22.19 -11.46 -9.28
C ASN A 148 -22.49 -10.16 -10.05
N GLU A 149 -21.88 -9.05 -9.66
CA GLU A 149 -21.97 -7.77 -10.37
C GLU A 149 -21.32 -7.87 -11.75
N LEU A 150 -20.07 -8.33 -11.80
CA LEU A 150 -19.29 -8.45 -13.03
C LEU A 150 -19.85 -9.54 -13.97
N ALA A 151 -20.45 -10.59 -13.43
CA ALA A 151 -21.11 -11.64 -14.20
C ALA A 151 -22.27 -11.13 -15.06
N LYS A 152 -22.86 -9.96 -14.75
CA LYS A 152 -23.89 -9.35 -15.61
C LYS A 152 -23.34 -9.07 -17.01
N GLU A 153 -22.05 -8.73 -17.10
CA GLU A 153 -21.38 -8.35 -18.33
C GLU A 153 -20.52 -9.48 -18.91
N TYR A 154 -19.66 -10.09 -18.09
CA TYR A 154 -18.60 -10.99 -18.58
C TYR A 154 -18.92 -12.48 -18.52
N LYS A 155 -20.11 -12.90 -18.04
CA LYS A 155 -20.45 -14.33 -17.85
C LYS A 155 -20.27 -15.20 -19.10
N ASN A 156 -20.47 -14.61 -20.28
CA ASN A 156 -20.39 -15.29 -21.57
C ASN A 156 -19.01 -15.16 -22.23
N GLU A 157 -18.08 -14.41 -21.62
CA GLU A 157 -16.73 -14.20 -22.14
C GLU A 157 -15.81 -15.38 -21.78
N THR A 158 -14.67 -15.44 -22.49
CA THR A 158 -13.56 -16.37 -22.18
C THR A 158 -12.32 -15.59 -21.79
N TYR A 159 -11.53 -16.12 -20.84
CA TYR A 159 -10.34 -15.44 -20.32
C TYR A 159 -9.28 -15.22 -21.42
N ASN A 160 -8.75 -14.02 -21.46
CA ASN A 160 -7.70 -13.56 -22.35
C ASN A 160 -6.76 -12.65 -21.55
N GLN A 161 -5.53 -13.12 -21.30
CA GLN A 161 -4.52 -12.40 -20.53
C GLN A 161 -4.12 -11.04 -21.12
N ASN A 162 -4.37 -10.82 -22.42
CA ASN A 162 -4.06 -9.58 -23.13
C ASN A 162 -5.32 -8.77 -23.45
N TYR A 163 -6.42 -9.03 -22.75
CA TYR A 163 -7.66 -8.28 -22.95
C TYR A 163 -7.41 -6.80 -22.68
N LYS A 164 -7.82 -5.97 -23.63
CA LYS A 164 -7.90 -4.53 -23.47
C LYS A 164 -9.22 -4.11 -24.06
N TYR A 165 -10.09 -3.53 -23.25
CA TYR A 165 -11.32 -2.96 -23.73
C TYR A 165 -10.97 -1.72 -24.57
N VAL A 166 -11.43 -1.72 -25.81
CA VAL A 166 -11.35 -0.55 -26.69
C VAL A 166 -12.78 -0.08 -26.89
N ALA A 167 -13.05 1.15 -26.49
CA ALA A 167 -14.37 1.73 -26.58
C ALA A 167 -14.82 1.71 -28.05
N SER A 168 -15.98 1.13 -28.30
CA SER A 168 -16.56 1.08 -29.63
C SER A 168 -16.90 2.48 -30.15
N VAL A 169 -17.17 2.61 -31.45
CA VAL A 169 -17.65 3.88 -32.01
C VAL A 169 -18.95 4.31 -31.32
N SER A 170 -19.80 3.37 -30.90
CA SER A 170 -20.96 3.65 -30.05
C SER A 170 -20.55 4.16 -28.67
N ASP A 171 -19.62 3.52 -27.97
CA ASP A 171 -19.17 3.97 -26.64
C ASP A 171 -18.53 5.36 -26.72
N LYS A 172 -17.66 5.59 -27.70
CA LYS A 172 -17.02 6.90 -27.94
C LYS A 172 -18.05 7.96 -28.34
N ASN A 173 -19.08 7.62 -29.11
CA ASN A 173 -20.17 8.54 -29.44
C ASN A 173 -21.10 8.79 -28.25
N SER A 174 -21.33 7.81 -27.37
CA SER A 174 -22.06 7.96 -26.11
C SER A 174 -21.30 8.82 -25.11
N LEU A 175 -19.96 8.73 -25.12
CA LEU A 175 -19.07 9.61 -24.36
C LEU A 175 -18.96 11.02 -24.98
N LYS A 176 -19.10 11.15 -26.31
CA LYS A 176 -18.96 12.43 -27.06
C LYS A 176 -20.24 13.25 -27.17
N LYS A 177 -21.37 12.65 -27.55
CA LYS A 177 -22.66 13.34 -27.76
C LYS A 177 -23.50 13.33 -26.49
N GLY A 178 -23.73 14.51 -25.92
CA GLY A 178 -24.78 14.77 -24.92
C GLY A 178 -26.23 14.60 -25.42
N ALA A 179 -26.49 13.66 -26.33
CA ALA A 179 -27.83 13.34 -26.84
C ALA A 179 -28.12 11.81 -26.87
N GLY A 180 -27.31 11.02 -26.17
CA GLY A 180 -27.42 9.56 -26.12
C GLY A 180 -26.79 9.00 -24.85
N TRP A 181 -27.05 9.66 -23.73
CA TRP A 181 -26.64 9.20 -22.40
C TRP A 181 -27.06 7.74 -22.24
N SER A 182 -26.13 6.84 -21.88
CA SER A 182 -26.55 5.56 -21.33
C SER A 182 -27.37 5.81 -20.07
N GLU A 183 -28.30 4.92 -19.79
CA GLU A 183 -29.14 4.94 -18.60
C GLU A 183 -28.34 5.32 -17.32
N SER A 184 -27.15 4.72 -17.16
CA SER A 184 -26.23 4.97 -16.05
C SER A 184 -25.58 6.36 -16.05
N GLN A 185 -25.27 6.94 -17.21
CA GLN A 185 -24.64 8.26 -17.31
C GLN A 185 -25.65 9.39 -17.11
N LEU A 186 -26.89 9.20 -17.60
CA LEU A 186 -27.99 10.13 -17.34
C LEU A 186 -28.37 10.09 -15.86
N SER A 187 -28.48 8.89 -15.30
CA SER A 187 -28.64 8.67 -13.86
C SER A 187 -27.53 9.34 -13.07
N TYR A 188 -26.26 9.16 -13.44
CA TYR A 188 -25.12 9.76 -12.75
C TYR A 188 -25.16 11.29 -12.84
N SER A 189 -25.44 11.87 -14.00
CA SER A 189 -25.44 13.33 -14.19
C SER A 189 -26.64 14.01 -13.53
N LEU A 190 -27.84 13.41 -13.59
CA LEU A 190 -29.04 13.90 -12.89
C LEU A 190 -29.00 13.61 -11.38
N ASN A 191 -28.29 12.58 -10.94
CA ASN A 191 -27.97 12.40 -9.52
C ASN A 191 -26.91 13.40 -9.08
N LYS A 192 -25.86 13.66 -9.88
CA LYS A 192 -24.86 14.72 -9.62
C LYS A 192 -25.49 16.11 -9.60
N ALA A 193 -26.55 16.35 -10.37
CA ALA A 193 -27.37 17.54 -10.28
C ALA A 193 -27.95 17.76 -8.89
N LYS A 194 -28.56 16.70 -8.37
CA LYS A 194 -29.29 16.71 -7.11
C LYS A 194 -28.39 16.56 -5.91
N LEU A 195 -27.29 15.86 -6.06
CA LEU A 195 -26.19 15.73 -5.10
C LEU A 195 -25.16 16.84 -5.32
N GLY A 196 -25.49 17.87 -6.11
CA GLY A 196 -24.57 18.94 -6.49
C GLY A 196 -24.22 19.85 -5.32
N GLU A 197 -23.34 20.81 -5.60
CA GLU A 197 -22.84 21.79 -4.61
C GLU A 197 -23.83 22.90 -4.25
N ILE A 198 -25.07 22.79 -4.72
CA ILE A 198 -26.14 23.74 -4.43
C ILE A 198 -26.80 23.35 -3.12
N THR A 199 -26.73 24.26 -2.17
CA THR A 199 -27.21 24.10 -0.79
C THR A 199 -28.57 24.72 -0.57
N ASP A 200 -28.94 25.71 -1.39
CA ASP A 200 -30.25 26.35 -1.42
C ASP A 200 -30.98 25.96 -2.70
N THR A 201 -32.00 25.11 -2.55
CA THR A 201 -32.82 24.62 -3.65
C THR A 201 -34.15 25.36 -3.76
N LYS A 202 -34.44 26.27 -2.82
CA LYS A 202 -35.67 27.06 -2.77
C LYS A 202 -35.51 28.30 -3.65
N TYR A 203 -36.21 28.29 -4.79
CA TYR A 203 -36.23 29.42 -5.71
C TYR A 203 -37.46 30.33 -5.53
N MET A 204 -38.34 30.00 -4.58
CA MET A 204 -39.51 30.78 -4.19
C MET A 204 -39.38 31.11 -2.71
N GLU A 205 -39.27 32.40 -2.39
CA GLU A 205 -39.26 32.93 -1.03
C GLU A 205 -40.70 33.18 -0.57
N GLU A 206 -41.05 32.65 0.60
CA GLU A 206 -42.39 32.74 1.18
C GLU A 206 -42.42 33.49 2.51
N GLN A 207 -43.58 34.04 2.88
CA GLN A 207 -43.75 34.65 4.19
C GLN A 207 -44.06 33.59 5.25
N ALA A 208 -43.35 33.65 6.38
CA ALA A 208 -43.59 32.74 7.50
C ALA A 208 -45.08 32.63 7.87
N ASN A 209 -45.61 31.40 7.80
CA ASN A 209 -46.97 31.10 8.22
C ASN A 209 -47.16 31.33 9.70
N ILE A 210 -46.15 31.01 10.52
CA ILE A 210 -46.20 31.25 11.95
C ILE A 210 -44.90 31.86 12.45
N ALA A 211 -45.03 32.97 13.17
CA ALA A 211 -43.91 33.70 13.72
C ALA A 211 -44.12 34.04 15.20
N GLY A 212 -43.08 33.87 16.00
CA GLY A 212 -43.10 34.23 17.42
C GLY A 212 -41.77 33.95 18.11
N ARG A 213 -41.63 34.37 19.38
CA ARG A 213 -40.39 34.12 20.14
C ARG A 213 -40.17 32.62 20.35
N LYS A 214 -41.20 31.91 20.81
CA LYS A 214 -41.24 30.44 20.84
C LYS A 214 -42.45 29.95 20.06
N VAL A 215 -42.27 28.90 19.26
CA VAL A 215 -43.37 28.24 18.55
C VAL A 215 -43.51 26.81 19.09
N ASN A 216 -44.69 26.50 19.61
CA ASN A 216 -45.08 25.17 20.06
C ASN A 216 -46.23 24.66 19.19
N LEU A 217 -45.95 23.68 18.34
CA LEU A 217 -46.91 23.11 17.41
C LEU A 217 -47.15 21.62 17.77
N THR A 218 -48.39 21.26 18.11
CA THR A 218 -48.79 19.87 18.38
C THR A 218 -49.90 19.46 17.43
N VAL A 219 -49.65 18.44 16.62
CA VAL A 219 -50.49 18.07 15.47
C VAL A 219 -50.70 16.55 15.47
N ASN A 220 -51.95 16.08 15.47
CA ASN A 220 -52.27 14.65 15.42
C ASN A 220 -52.33 14.10 13.97
N GLY A 221 -51.68 14.79 13.03
CA GLY A 221 -51.61 14.51 11.60
C GLY A 221 -50.27 14.97 11.04
N SER A 222 -50.22 15.39 9.77
CA SER A 222 -49.02 15.93 9.12
C SER A 222 -48.81 17.42 9.36
N VAL A 223 -47.58 17.89 9.21
CA VAL A 223 -47.24 19.30 9.01
C VAL A 223 -46.68 19.46 7.60
N GLY A 224 -47.24 20.40 6.84
CA GLY A 224 -47.06 20.47 5.38
C GLY A 224 -47.96 19.47 4.65
N ARG A 225 -47.83 19.43 3.32
CA ARG A 225 -48.73 18.66 2.46
C ARG A 225 -48.06 18.11 1.19
N ASP A 226 -48.45 16.90 0.79
CA ASP A 226 -48.17 16.38 -0.54
C ASP A 226 -49.11 17.01 -1.59
N MET A 227 -48.52 17.55 -2.66
CA MET A 227 -49.21 18.26 -3.74
C MET A 227 -49.29 17.43 -5.04
N GLY A 228 -49.05 16.12 -4.95
CA GLY A 228 -49.08 15.19 -6.07
C GLY A 228 -47.71 15.00 -6.70
N SER A 229 -47.65 14.80 -8.02
CA SER A 229 -46.38 14.57 -8.72
C SER A 229 -46.40 15.05 -10.16
N LYS A 230 -45.26 15.49 -10.68
CA LYS A 230 -45.02 15.80 -12.10
C LYS A 230 -44.11 14.73 -12.69
N VAL A 231 -44.49 14.17 -13.84
CA VAL A 231 -43.62 13.25 -14.61
C VAL A 231 -42.96 14.05 -15.72
N ILE A 232 -41.63 14.00 -15.76
CA ILE A 232 -40.80 14.73 -16.72
C ILE A 232 -40.11 13.69 -17.60
N ASP A 233 -40.17 13.88 -18.92
CA ASP A 233 -39.38 13.09 -19.87
C ASP A 233 -37.93 13.60 -19.83
N VAL A 234 -37.03 12.75 -19.34
CA VAL A 234 -35.60 13.04 -19.23
C VAL A 234 -34.78 12.26 -20.26
N SER A 235 -35.42 11.54 -21.18
CA SER A 235 -34.74 10.75 -22.22
C SER A 235 -33.89 11.61 -23.17
N ASN A 236 -34.19 12.91 -23.25
CA ASN A 236 -33.37 13.90 -23.93
C ASN A 236 -33.25 15.18 -23.07
N PRO A 237 -32.16 15.31 -22.28
CA PRO A 237 -31.95 16.45 -21.38
C PRO A 237 -32.00 17.83 -22.05
N SER A 238 -31.63 17.91 -23.33
CA SER A 238 -31.68 19.16 -24.10
C SER A 238 -33.10 19.62 -24.44
N LEU A 239 -34.10 18.73 -24.36
CA LEU A 239 -35.51 19.03 -24.63
C LEU A 239 -36.33 19.28 -23.34
N ILE A 240 -35.73 19.10 -22.17
CA ILE A 240 -36.37 19.40 -20.89
C ILE A 240 -36.59 20.92 -20.83
N SER A 241 -37.83 21.33 -20.56
CA SER A 241 -38.18 22.75 -20.43
C SER A 241 -37.41 23.39 -19.27
N GLU A 242 -37.13 24.70 -19.33
CA GLU A 242 -36.49 25.39 -18.19
C GLU A 242 -37.27 25.23 -16.88
N GLU A 243 -38.60 25.18 -16.95
CA GLU A 243 -39.47 24.93 -15.80
C GLU A 243 -39.26 23.53 -15.22
N ASP A 244 -39.16 22.51 -16.07
CA ASP A 244 -38.90 21.13 -15.64
C ASP A 244 -37.47 20.95 -15.13
N LYS A 245 -36.49 21.67 -15.71
CA LYS A 245 -35.11 21.71 -15.20
C LYS A 245 -35.08 22.32 -13.80
N LEU A 246 -35.75 23.45 -13.61
CA LEU A 246 -35.84 24.12 -12.32
C LEU A 246 -36.53 23.23 -11.29
N LEU A 247 -37.65 22.59 -11.66
CA LEU A 247 -38.35 21.67 -10.78
C LEU A 247 -37.51 20.44 -10.41
N LEU A 248 -36.74 19.89 -11.35
CA LEU A 248 -35.84 18.76 -11.09
C LEU A 248 -34.65 19.14 -10.21
N SER A 249 -34.11 20.36 -10.37
CA SER A 249 -33.00 20.87 -9.55
C SER A 249 -33.45 21.24 -8.15
N ALA A 250 -34.65 21.82 -8.02
CA ALA A 250 -35.20 22.27 -6.75
C ALA A 250 -35.75 21.10 -5.90
N ALA A 251 -36.07 19.98 -6.53
CA ALA A 251 -36.61 18.84 -5.81
C ALA A 251 -35.56 18.14 -4.96
N GLU A 252 -35.88 17.95 -3.68
CA GLU A 252 -35.12 17.11 -2.75
C GLU A 252 -34.89 15.71 -3.34
N SER A 253 -33.78 15.07 -2.96
CA SER A 253 -33.39 13.79 -3.55
C SER A 253 -34.37 12.65 -3.27
N ASP A 254 -35.06 12.66 -2.12
CA ASP A 254 -36.09 11.67 -1.79
C ASP A 254 -37.42 11.91 -2.53
N ASN A 255 -37.56 13.07 -3.15
CA ASN A 255 -38.76 13.50 -3.87
C ASN A 255 -38.70 13.26 -5.36
N VAL A 256 -37.63 12.65 -5.86
CA VAL A 256 -37.58 12.30 -7.27
C VAL A 256 -37.29 10.83 -7.47
N LYS A 257 -38.15 10.19 -8.24
CA LYS A 257 -37.99 8.81 -8.66
C LYS A 257 -37.77 8.76 -10.16
N PHE A 258 -36.63 8.22 -10.58
CA PHE A 258 -36.40 7.88 -11.98
C PHE A 258 -37.07 6.54 -12.32
N SER A 259 -37.55 6.40 -13.56
CA SER A 259 -37.95 5.09 -14.08
C SER A 259 -36.75 4.16 -14.21
N ASP A 260 -36.99 2.85 -14.18
CA ASP A 260 -35.91 1.85 -14.31
C ASP A 260 -35.12 2.03 -15.62
N ASP A 261 -35.73 2.56 -16.69
CA ASP A 261 -35.05 2.86 -17.95
C ASP A 261 -34.51 4.30 -18.06
N PHE A 262 -34.59 5.06 -16.96
CA PHE A 262 -34.22 6.48 -16.82
C PHE A 262 -34.75 7.41 -17.91
N LYS A 263 -35.83 7.06 -18.59
CA LYS A 263 -36.47 7.96 -19.56
C LYS A 263 -37.38 8.97 -18.91
N THR A 264 -37.83 8.70 -17.69
CA THR A 264 -38.73 9.60 -16.97
C THR A 264 -38.26 9.84 -15.54
N ALA A 265 -38.49 11.05 -15.06
CA ALA A 265 -38.31 11.44 -13.67
C ALA A 265 -39.66 11.88 -13.11
N THR A 266 -40.13 11.21 -12.06
CA THR A 266 -41.32 11.61 -11.30
C THR A 266 -40.89 12.44 -10.11
N VAL A 267 -41.21 13.73 -10.13
CA VAL A 267 -41.01 14.66 -9.02
C VAL A 267 -42.28 14.70 -8.17
N TYR A 268 -42.19 14.30 -6.91
CA TYR A 268 -43.25 14.44 -5.93
C TYR A 268 -43.23 15.86 -5.37
N LEU A 269 -44.35 16.56 -5.51
CA LEU A 269 -44.48 17.95 -5.08
C LEU A 269 -44.89 17.97 -3.60
N ARG A 270 -44.21 18.79 -2.81
CA ARG A 270 -44.50 19.03 -1.40
C ARG A 270 -44.66 20.53 -1.18
N GLU A 271 -45.54 20.86 -0.24
CA GLU A 271 -45.73 22.21 0.31
C GLU A 271 -45.33 22.13 1.78
N ASP A 272 -44.32 22.89 2.17
CA ASP A 272 -43.86 22.99 3.55
C ASP A 272 -44.68 23.99 4.35
N LEU A 273 -44.47 24.01 5.66
CA LEU A 273 -45.02 25.03 6.55
C LEU A 273 -43.89 25.96 6.99
N ASP A 274 -43.98 27.25 6.67
CA ASP A 274 -42.94 28.21 7.00
C ASP A 274 -43.02 28.75 8.43
N ILE A 275 -41.88 28.73 9.12
CA ILE A 275 -41.77 29.10 10.52
C ILE A 275 -40.66 30.14 10.74
N HIS A 276 -40.97 31.16 11.53
CA HIS A 276 -39.99 32.09 12.09
C HIS A 276 -40.02 32.02 13.62
N ALA A 277 -39.01 31.43 14.24
CA ALA A 277 -38.92 31.36 15.69
C ALA A 277 -37.49 31.41 16.23
N ASN A 278 -37.33 31.95 17.45
CA ASN A 278 -36.07 31.79 18.19
C ASN A 278 -35.94 30.39 18.79
N GLU A 279 -37.07 29.67 18.94
CA GLU A 279 -37.14 28.31 19.46
C GLU A 279 -38.39 27.60 18.93
N LEU A 280 -38.20 26.46 18.27
CA LEU A 280 -39.27 25.61 17.73
C LEU A 280 -39.37 24.30 18.52
N THR A 281 -40.58 24.00 18.98
CA THR A 281 -40.99 22.67 19.42
C THR A 281 -42.17 22.20 18.58
N LEU A 282 -41.99 21.13 17.82
CA LEU A 282 -42.99 20.56 16.91
C LEU A 282 -43.18 19.08 17.21
N SER A 283 -44.43 18.66 17.40
CA SER A 283 -44.82 17.25 17.46
C SER A 283 -45.93 17.00 16.46
N ALA A 284 -45.69 16.11 15.50
CA ALA A 284 -46.65 15.60 14.53
C ALA A 284 -46.82 14.09 14.73
N LYS A 285 -47.93 13.49 14.30
CA LYS A 285 -48.02 12.03 14.23
C LYS A 285 -47.59 11.47 12.88
N ASP A 286 -47.81 12.24 11.81
CA ASP A 286 -47.39 11.86 10.47
C ASP A 286 -46.06 12.56 10.09
N TYR A 287 -45.82 12.80 8.80
CA TYR A 287 -44.64 13.51 8.30
C TYR A 287 -44.63 15.00 8.66
N VAL A 288 -43.43 15.59 8.54
CA VAL A 288 -43.18 17.04 8.71
C VAL A 288 -42.42 17.55 7.51
N TYR A 289 -42.98 18.54 6.81
CA TYR A 289 -42.31 19.39 5.83
C TYR A 289 -42.27 20.80 6.38
N LEU A 290 -41.07 21.31 6.63
CA LEU A 290 -40.86 22.57 7.33
C LEU A 290 -39.94 23.49 6.54
N GLY A 291 -40.36 24.75 6.40
CA GLY A 291 -39.61 25.81 5.74
C GLY A 291 -39.24 26.96 6.68
N ALA A 292 -38.22 27.73 6.30
CA ALA A 292 -38.00 29.08 6.80
C ALA A 292 -37.06 29.89 5.91
N GLU A 293 -37.32 31.18 5.76
CA GLU A 293 -36.40 32.14 5.10
C GLU A 293 -35.19 32.56 5.96
N GLN A 294 -35.09 32.04 7.17
CA GLN A 294 -34.03 32.36 8.13
C GLN A 294 -33.57 31.12 8.87
N ASP A 295 -32.76 31.32 9.91
CA ASP A 295 -32.33 30.22 10.76
C ASP A 295 -33.51 29.47 11.38
N ILE A 296 -33.50 28.14 11.24
CA ILE A 296 -34.43 27.24 11.94
C ILE A 296 -33.80 26.84 13.27
N ASN A 297 -34.32 27.42 14.35
CA ASN A 297 -33.83 27.20 15.71
C ASN A 297 -34.64 26.09 16.40
N ILE A 298 -34.11 24.86 16.41
CA ILE A 298 -34.79 23.66 16.90
C ILE A 298 -34.51 23.44 18.39
N ASN A 299 -35.58 23.38 19.19
CA ASN A 299 -35.56 22.70 20.47
C ASN A 299 -35.88 21.21 20.28
N LYS A 300 -37.05 20.90 19.69
CA LYS A 300 -37.46 19.52 19.37
C LYS A 300 -38.39 19.46 18.15
N ILE A 301 -38.19 18.50 17.26
CA ILE A 301 -39.11 18.08 16.19
C ILE A 301 -39.32 16.57 16.35
N GLU A 302 -40.57 16.12 16.42
CA GLU A 302 -40.89 14.71 16.65
C GLU A 302 -42.07 14.27 15.77
N THR A 303 -41.91 13.10 15.16
CA THR A 303 -42.94 12.34 14.44
C THR A 303 -43.07 10.93 15.00
N ASP A 304 -44.08 10.17 14.56
CA ASP A 304 -44.04 8.71 14.74
C ASP A 304 -42.77 8.15 14.06
N LEU A 305 -42.10 7.16 14.67
CA LEU A 305 -40.80 6.64 14.20
C LEU A 305 -40.77 6.07 12.78
N ASN A 306 -41.91 5.91 12.11
CA ASN A 306 -41.99 5.46 10.71
C ASN A 306 -42.26 6.60 9.72
N LYS A 307 -42.17 7.86 10.17
CA LYS A 307 -42.56 9.04 9.40
C LYS A 307 -41.36 9.95 9.19
N ASN A 308 -41.25 10.45 7.96
CA ASN A 308 -40.09 11.22 7.52
C ASN A 308 -40.22 12.69 7.91
N ILE A 309 -39.07 13.36 7.98
CA ILE A 309 -38.94 14.77 8.33
C ILE A 309 -38.09 15.45 7.26
N THR A 310 -38.57 16.57 6.75
CA THR A 310 -37.85 17.46 5.85
C THR A 310 -37.81 18.85 6.47
N ILE A 311 -36.62 19.45 6.49
CA ILE A 311 -36.38 20.77 7.05
C ILE A 311 -35.54 21.56 6.04
N SER A 312 -36.08 22.69 5.57
CA SER A 312 -35.46 23.48 4.51
C SER A 312 -35.41 24.95 4.94
N GLY A 313 -34.25 25.38 5.44
CA GLY A 313 -34.01 26.75 5.88
C GLY A 313 -33.08 27.49 4.92
N SER A 314 -33.44 28.71 4.50
CA SER A 314 -32.62 29.53 3.58
C SER A 314 -31.29 29.99 4.21
N ASN A 315 -31.16 29.90 5.55
CA ASN A 315 -29.90 30.11 6.29
C ASN A 315 -29.44 28.83 7.01
N GLY A 316 -29.31 28.81 8.35
CA GLY A 316 -28.81 27.67 9.12
C GLY A 316 -29.90 26.89 9.86
N VAL A 317 -29.54 25.68 10.33
CA VAL A 317 -30.42 24.86 11.18
C VAL A 317 -29.70 24.55 12.48
N TYR A 318 -30.19 25.04 13.62
CA TYR A 318 -29.43 25.07 14.87
C TYR A 318 -30.15 24.45 16.08
N ASN A 319 -29.38 23.78 16.93
CA ASN A 319 -29.86 23.29 18.23
C ASN A 319 -29.90 24.43 19.26
N VAL A 320 -31.11 24.88 19.58
CA VAL A 320 -31.35 25.88 20.63
C VAL A 320 -31.93 25.28 21.91
N ALA A 321 -32.00 23.95 22.03
CA ALA A 321 -32.44 23.30 23.26
C ALA A 321 -31.63 23.77 24.46
N ASN A 322 -32.28 23.88 25.63
CA ASN A 322 -31.60 24.29 26.87
C ASN A 322 -30.53 23.28 27.28
N ASP A 323 -30.84 21.99 27.12
CA ASP A 323 -29.87 20.91 27.23
C ASP A 323 -29.34 20.58 25.84
N LYS A 324 -28.06 20.92 25.58
CA LYS A 324 -27.41 20.69 24.28
C LYS A 324 -27.19 19.22 23.94
N SER A 325 -27.39 18.30 24.89
CA SER A 325 -27.35 16.86 24.67
C SER A 325 -28.73 16.24 24.42
N ALA A 326 -29.81 17.00 24.62
CA ALA A 326 -31.15 16.51 24.35
C ALA A 326 -31.36 16.23 22.86
N VAL A 327 -32.10 15.17 22.56
CA VAL A 327 -32.46 14.81 21.18
C VAL A 327 -33.32 15.91 20.58
N ASN A 328 -32.89 16.42 19.43
CA ASN A 328 -33.59 17.46 18.70
C ASN A 328 -34.61 16.87 17.72
N ILE A 329 -34.27 15.80 17.01
CA ILE A 329 -35.10 15.28 15.91
C ILE A 329 -35.38 13.80 16.13
N ILE A 330 -36.67 13.43 16.17
CA ILE A 330 -37.16 12.06 16.36
C ILE A 330 -38.11 11.72 15.22
N GLY A 331 -37.85 10.64 14.49
CA GLY A 331 -38.64 10.24 13.31
C GLY A 331 -38.00 9.08 12.56
N ASN A 332 -38.24 8.98 11.26
CA ASN A 332 -37.59 8.02 10.35
C ASN A 332 -36.49 8.70 9.51
N ASN A 333 -36.66 8.79 8.19
CA ASN A 333 -35.69 9.42 7.30
C ASN A 333 -35.73 10.94 7.48
N LEU A 334 -34.58 11.58 7.30
CA LEU A 334 -34.41 12.99 7.53
C LEU A 334 -33.71 13.66 6.34
N VAL A 335 -34.29 14.76 5.88
CA VAL A 335 -33.67 15.69 4.94
C VAL A 335 -33.49 17.03 5.66
N ILE A 336 -32.28 17.59 5.62
CA ILE A 336 -32.00 18.96 6.06
C ILE A 336 -31.28 19.71 4.96
N GLU A 337 -31.81 20.86 4.58
CA GLU A 337 -31.16 21.85 3.72
C GLU A 337 -30.98 23.16 4.50
N ALA A 338 -29.72 23.61 4.58
CA ALA A 338 -29.30 24.87 5.19
C ALA A 338 -28.67 25.75 4.10
N GLY A 339 -29.51 26.53 3.42
CA GLY A 339 -29.20 27.25 2.18
C GLY A 339 -27.87 28.00 2.22
N ASN A 340 -27.74 28.97 3.13
CA ASN A 340 -26.54 29.79 3.30
C ASN A 340 -25.77 29.53 4.60
N GLY A 341 -26.32 28.72 5.51
CA GLY A 341 -25.78 28.47 6.84
C GLY A 341 -25.15 27.09 7.00
N GLY A 342 -24.92 26.72 8.26
CA GLY A 342 -24.48 25.37 8.66
C GLY A 342 -25.59 24.61 9.39
N ILE A 343 -25.33 23.34 9.68
CA ILE A 343 -26.24 22.47 10.43
C ILE A 343 -25.62 22.21 11.80
N GLY A 344 -26.19 22.76 12.87
CA GLY A 344 -25.66 22.64 14.23
C GLY A 344 -24.37 23.44 14.46
N LYS A 345 -23.81 23.29 15.66
CA LYS A 345 -22.51 23.88 16.09
C LYS A 345 -21.73 22.87 16.92
N LEU A 346 -20.42 23.07 17.08
CA LEU A 346 -19.54 22.17 17.85
C LEU A 346 -20.04 21.92 19.29
N ASP A 347 -20.53 22.96 19.96
CA ASP A 347 -21.06 22.94 21.33
C ASP A 347 -22.59 22.71 21.41
N ALA A 348 -23.25 22.65 20.25
CA ALA A 348 -24.70 22.50 20.10
C ALA A 348 -25.02 21.75 18.80
N ARG A 349 -24.68 20.46 18.77
CA ARG A 349 -24.96 19.55 17.64
C ARG A 349 -26.45 19.36 17.44
N ILE A 350 -26.88 19.09 16.21
CA ILE A 350 -28.21 18.51 15.99
C ILE A 350 -28.15 17.05 16.43
N ASN A 351 -28.86 16.73 17.52
CA ASN A 351 -28.88 15.37 18.06
C ASN A 351 -30.06 14.58 17.50
N LEU A 352 -29.76 13.45 16.86
CA LEU A 352 -30.69 12.63 16.11
C LEU A 352 -31.12 11.40 16.91
N GLY A 353 -32.43 11.27 17.12
CA GLY A 353 -33.10 10.09 17.67
C GLY A 353 -34.00 9.46 16.61
N LEU A 354 -33.48 9.31 15.39
CA LEU A 354 -34.18 8.68 14.28
C LEU A 354 -34.30 7.17 14.51
N LYS A 355 -35.22 6.52 13.80
CA LYS A 355 -35.36 5.07 13.75
C LYS A 355 -34.02 4.43 13.36
N ASP A 356 -33.75 3.24 13.91
CA ASP A 356 -32.53 2.51 13.57
C ASP A 356 -32.45 2.24 12.06
N ASN A 357 -31.27 2.52 11.48
CA ASN A 357 -30.98 2.44 10.05
C ASN A 357 -31.76 3.46 9.19
N ALA A 358 -32.26 4.55 9.80
CA ALA A 358 -32.86 5.65 9.05
C ALA A 358 -31.85 6.28 8.08
N LYS A 359 -32.36 6.74 6.94
CA LYS A 359 -31.59 7.43 5.89
C LYS A 359 -31.51 8.93 6.15
N ILE A 360 -30.33 9.53 6.01
CA ILE A 360 -30.17 11.00 6.02
C ILE A 360 -29.67 11.57 4.70
N THR A 361 -30.20 12.75 4.38
CA THR A 361 -29.64 13.69 3.39
C THR A 361 -29.44 15.04 4.07
N LEU A 362 -28.21 15.55 4.12
CA LEU A 362 -27.89 16.84 4.76
C LEU A 362 -27.10 17.73 3.80
N ARG A 363 -27.46 19.01 3.71
CA ARG A 363 -26.78 19.98 2.83
C ARG A 363 -26.64 21.31 3.54
N GLY A 364 -25.45 21.89 3.50
CA GLY A 364 -25.23 23.26 3.99
C GLY A 364 -23.96 23.90 3.44
N VAL A 365 -23.92 25.23 3.39
CA VAL A 365 -22.68 25.94 2.98
C VAL A 365 -21.65 25.87 4.09
N GLY A 366 -22.08 26.11 5.33
CA GLY A 366 -21.24 26.07 6.51
C GLY A 366 -21.01 24.65 7.02
N ASP A 367 -20.39 24.58 8.19
CA ASP A 367 -20.10 23.32 8.86
C ASP A 367 -21.39 22.55 9.25
N THR A 368 -21.28 21.23 9.27
CA THR A 368 -22.32 20.30 9.73
C THR A 368 -21.84 19.58 10.99
N TYR A 369 -22.56 19.73 12.10
CA TYR A 369 -22.30 19.13 13.40
C TYR A 369 -23.53 18.33 13.85
N ILE A 370 -23.44 17.00 13.75
CA ILE A 370 -24.53 16.10 14.15
C ILE A 370 -24.08 15.10 15.21
N SER A 371 -25.04 14.53 15.93
CA SER A 371 -24.87 13.30 16.67
C SER A 371 -26.02 12.33 16.44
N SER A 372 -25.78 11.03 16.53
CA SER A 372 -26.83 10.00 16.39
C SER A 372 -26.84 9.04 17.57
N LEU A 373 -28.05 8.66 18.01
CA LEU A 373 -28.24 7.61 19.02
C LEU A 373 -28.24 6.19 18.41
N ASN A 374 -28.71 6.04 17.17
CA ASN A 374 -28.91 4.74 16.52
C ASN A 374 -28.02 4.61 15.28
N ASN A 375 -28.03 3.43 14.64
CA ASN A 375 -27.34 3.24 13.37
C ASN A 375 -27.94 4.16 12.32
N LEU A 376 -27.07 4.74 11.49
CA LEU A 376 -27.47 5.77 10.54
C LEU A 376 -26.96 5.42 9.15
N GLY A 377 -27.89 5.34 8.20
CA GLY A 377 -27.57 5.24 6.79
C GLY A 377 -27.37 6.63 6.21
N VAL A 378 -26.22 6.90 5.62
CA VAL A 378 -25.96 8.16 4.91
C VAL A 378 -26.30 7.94 3.44
N ASP A 379 -27.31 8.67 2.94
CA ASP A 379 -27.49 8.81 1.49
C ASP A 379 -26.51 9.85 0.98
N TYR A 380 -26.59 11.06 1.52
CA TYR A 380 -25.70 12.14 1.10
C TYR A 380 -25.52 13.23 2.16
N ILE A 381 -24.29 13.67 2.36
CA ILE A 381 -23.97 14.87 3.13
C ILE A 381 -23.08 15.75 2.26
N TYR A 382 -23.49 17.01 2.10
CA TYR A 382 -22.70 18.04 1.45
C TYR A 382 -22.43 19.21 2.40
N SER A 383 -21.16 19.61 2.49
CA SER A 383 -20.74 20.85 3.12
C SER A 383 -19.57 21.49 2.37
N LYS A 384 -19.49 22.83 2.25
CA LYS A 384 -18.24 23.47 1.81
C LYS A 384 -17.21 23.55 2.93
N GLY A 385 -17.63 23.37 4.18
CA GLY A 385 -16.81 23.41 5.38
C GLY A 385 -16.53 22.02 5.95
N LEU A 386 -16.59 21.93 7.28
CA LEU A 386 -16.38 20.71 8.04
C LEU A 386 -17.67 19.90 8.19
N VAL A 387 -17.60 18.59 7.99
CA VAL A 387 -18.62 17.65 8.49
C VAL A 387 -18.07 16.96 9.75
N ASP A 388 -18.79 17.03 10.86
CA ASP A 388 -18.44 16.41 12.13
C ASP A 388 -19.60 15.56 12.67
N ILE A 389 -19.39 14.24 12.71
CA ILE A 389 -20.38 13.25 13.13
C ILE A 389 -19.88 12.53 14.38
N LYS A 390 -20.72 12.54 15.43
CA LYS A 390 -20.50 11.75 16.65
C LYS A 390 -21.60 10.72 16.86
N SER A 391 -21.25 9.45 16.95
CA SER A 391 -22.21 8.36 17.16
C SER A 391 -21.56 7.24 17.98
N LEU A 392 -22.32 6.63 18.90
CA LEU A 392 -21.90 5.37 19.52
C LEU A 392 -22.34 4.14 18.71
N SER A 393 -22.92 4.37 17.53
CA SER A 393 -23.55 3.40 16.64
C SER A 393 -22.89 3.43 15.26
N ASN A 394 -23.29 2.53 14.36
CA ASN A 394 -22.69 2.39 13.04
C ASN A 394 -23.17 3.48 12.08
N ILE A 395 -22.27 3.90 11.20
CA ILE A 395 -22.57 4.74 10.03
C ILE A 395 -22.24 3.91 8.78
N PHE A 396 -23.16 3.85 7.81
CA PHE A 396 -22.99 3.03 6.60
C PHE A 396 -23.58 3.75 5.38
N ASP A 397 -23.16 3.33 4.19
CA ASP A 397 -23.76 3.80 2.94
C ASP A 397 -25.20 3.24 2.83
N ALA A 398 -26.18 4.14 2.84
CA ALA A 398 -27.58 3.77 2.74
C ALA A 398 -28.00 3.25 1.36
N ARG A 399 -27.23 3.55 0.31
CA ARG A 399 -27.53 3.17 -1.08
C ARG A 399 -26.91 1.84 -1.48
N ASN A 400 -25.79 1.48 -0.85
CA ASN A 400 -24.98 0.34 -1.24
C ASN A 400 -24.58 0.42 -2.72
N ASP A 401 -24.02 1.56 -3.10
CA ASP A 401 -23.51 1.89 -4.43
C ASP A 401 -22.22 2.73 -4.34
N ASP A 402 -21.43 2.79 -5.42
CA ASP A 402 -20.16 3.54 -5.42
C ASP A 402 -20.34 5.07 -5.52
N LYS A 403 -21.49 5.61 -5.10
CA LYS A 403 -21.74 7.06 -5.15
C LYS A 403 -21.32 7.68 -3.83
N VAL A 404 -20.78 8.89 -3.93
CA VAL A 404 -20.33 9.70 -2.79
C VAL A 404 -21.40 9.82 -1.70
N ASN A 405 -21.10 9.37 -0.49
CA ASN A 405 -21.93 9.58 0.70
C ASN A 405 -21.64 10.90 1.38
N ILE A 406 -20.37 11.31 1.45
CA ILE A 406 -19.98 12.60 2.05
C ILE A 406 -19.05 13.35 1.11
N ARG A 407 -19.44 14.57 0.76
CA ARG A 407 -18.60 15.56 0.11
C ARG A 407 -18.39 16.74 1.06
N SER A 408 -17.15 17.00 1.44
CA SER A 408 -16.82 18.14 2.31
C SER A 408 -15.38 18.61 2.16
N ASN A 409 -15.05 19.80 2.67
CA ASN A 409 -13.64 20.21 2.72
C ASN A 409 -12.87 19.35 3.73
N SER A 410 -13.43 19.14 4.92
CA SER A 410 -12.82 18.33 5.97
C SER A 410 -13.87 17.48 6.68
N LEU A 411 -13.47 16.33 7.20
CA LEU A 411 -14.36 15.37 7.87
C LEU A 411 -13.81 14.91 9.22
N ASN A 412 -14.64 14.97 10.26
CA ASN A 412 -14.34 14.44 11.59
C ASN A 412 -15.37 13.37 11.98
N LEU A 413 -14.90 12.16 12.30
CA LEU A 413 -15.76 11.05 12.69
C LEU A 413 -15.33 10.45 14.04
N ASP A 414 -16.27 10.36 15.01
CA ASP A 414 -16.14 9.54 16.22
C ASP A 414 -17.36 8.62 16.25
N VAL A 415 -17.21 7.42 15.66
CA VAL A 415 -18.31 6.49 15.34
C VAL A 415 -17.98 5.07 15.80
N ALA A 416 -18.96 4.17 15.93
CA ALA A 416 -18.65 2.78 16.30
C ALA A 416 -18.00 2.01 15.16
N ASN A 417 -18.65 1.96 14.00
CA ASN A 417 -18.12 1.39 12.76
C ASN A 417 -18.50 2.32 11.60
N LEU A 418 -17.66 2.34 10.57
CA LEU A 418 -17.88 3.12 9.36
C LEU A 418 -17.75 2.23 8.14
N GLY A 419 -18.85 2.09 7.39
CA GLY A 419 -18.90 1.17 6.25
C GLY A 419 -18.75 -0.29 6.65
N GLU A 420 -18.78 -1.16 5.65
CA GLU A 420 -18.57 -2.61 5.76
C GLU A 420 -17.73 -3.09 4.57
N VAL A 421 -17.11 -4.28 4.65
CA VAL A 421 -16.27 -4.80 3.55
C VAL A 421 -17.07 -4.94 2.24
N SER A 422 -18.34 -5.32 2.31
CA SER A 422 -19.27 -5.44 1.17
C SER A 422 -19.93 -4.13 0.75
N ASN A 423 -19.78 -3.08 1.55
CA ASN A 423 -20.45 -1.80 1.40
C ASN A 423 -19.54 -0.68 1.92
N LEU A 424 -18.55 -0.30 1.10
CA LEU A 424 -17.59 0.74 1.44
C LEU A 424 -18.31 2.06 1.62
N PHE A 425 -17.76 2.93 2.47
CA PHE A 425 -18.30 4.26 2.66
C PHE A 425 -17.58 5.25 1.74
N ASP A 426 -18.31 5.86 0.80
CA ASP A 426 -17.75 6.68 -0.27
C ASP A 426 -17.57 8.15 0.13
N LEU A 427 -16.35 8.65 -0.03
CA LEU A 427 -15.92 9.97 0.42
C LEU A 427 -15.30 10.78 -0.72
N VAL A 428 -15.59 12.09 -0.72
CA VAL A 428 -14.82 13.10 -1.46
C VAL A 428 -14.50 14.23 -0.48
N VAL A 429 -13.32 14.15 0.15
CA VAL A 429 -12.88 15.11 1.17
C VAL A 429 -11.39 15.41 1.03
N ASN A 430 -10.97 16.64 1.29
CA ASN A 430 -9.54 16.99 1.24
C ASN A 430 -8.77 16.30 2.36
N GLU A 431 -9.35 16.31 3.57
CA GLU A 431 -8.73 15.74 4.75
C GLU A 431 -9.76 15.16 5.72
N PHE A 432 -9.37 14.15 6.50
CA PHE A 432 -10.21 13.66 7.58
C PHE A 432 -9.46 13.18 8.82
N ASP A 433 -10.14 13.30 9.95
CA ASP A 433 -9.83 12.66 11.22
C ASP A 433 -10.90 11.60 11.52
N ILE A 434 -10.48 10.39 11.91
CA ILE A 434 -11.40 9.30 12.23
C ILE A 434 -11.03 8.61 13.55
N LYS A 435 -12.06 8.27 14.30
CA LYS A 435 -12.01 7.33 15.42
C LYS A 435 -13.15 6.34 15.28
N SER A 436 -12.82 5.05 15.14
CA SER A 436 -13.82 3.99 15.03
C SER A 436 -13.28 2.64 15.49
N LYS A 437 -14.15 1.64 15.59
CA LYS A 437 -13.71 0.25 15.78
C LYS A 437 -13.19 -0.32 14.47
N ASN A 438 -13.99 -0.24 13.42
CA ASN A 438 -13.62 -0.59 12.05
C ASN A 438 -13.95 0.57 11.11
N ALA A 439 -13.20 0.69 10.01
CA ALA A 439 -13.52 1.62 8.93
C ALA A 439 -13.20 1.01 7.56
N TYR A 440 -14.18 1.00 6.67
CA TYR A 440 -14.07 0.53 5.30
C TYR A 440 -14.54 1.63 4.36
N LEU A 441 -13.60 2.19 3.60
CA LEU A 441 -13.75 3.47 2.90
C LEU A 441 -13.41 3.34 1.42
N ASN A 442 -14.06 4.16 0.61
CA ASN A 442 -13.68 4.43 -0.75
C ASN A 442 -13.42 5.93 -0.94
N ASN A 443 -12.22 6.29 -1.38
CA ASN A 443 -11.91 7.61 -1.89
C ASN A 443 -12.44 7.69 -3.32
N ALA A 444 -13.67 8.19 -3.43
CA ALA A 444 -14.42 8.24 -4.66
C ALA A 444 -13.94 9.38 -5.57
N GLU A 445 -14.20 9.22 -6.87
CA GLU A 445 -13.80 10.18 -7.90
C GLU A 445 -12.27 10.41 -7.98
N ASN A 446 -11.85 11.39 -8.79
CA ASN A 446 -10.46 11.77 -8.94
C ASN A 446 -10.10 12.85 -7.92
N HIS A 447 -9.77 12.43 -6.70
CA HIS A 447 -9.55 13.35 -5.60
C HIS A 447 -8.44 12.89 -4.67
N ASP A 448 -7.47 13.74 -4.36
CA ASP A 448 -6.41 13.43 -3.40
C ASP A 448 -6.94 13.49 -1.97
N LEU A 449 -6.67 12.46 -1.17
CA LEU A 449 -7.20 12.32 0.17
C LEU A 449 -6.07 12.38 1.20
N LEU A 450 -6.21 13.22 2.24
CA LEU A 450 -5.31 13.24 3.39
C LEU A 450 -5.95 12.62 4.64
N ILE A 451 -5.38 11.53 5.13
CA ILE A 451 -5.65 11.02 6.49
C ILE A 451 -4.79 11.82 7.46
N LYS A 452 -5.38 12.79 8.16
CA LYS A 452 -4.67 13.58 9.16
C LYS A 452 -4.40 12.77 10.41
N LYS A 453 -5.47 12.18 10.95
CA LYS A 453 -5.38 11.30 12.11
C LYS A 453 -6.43 10.19 12.07
N GLY A 454 -5.98 8.95 12.08
CA GLY A 454 -6.84 7.78 12.31
C GLY A 454 -6.52 7.10 13.64
N ASP A 455 -7.54 6.86 14.47
CA ASP A 455 -7.47 6.02 15.67
C ASP A 455 -8.51 4.87 15.53
N ILE A 456 -8.10 3.76 14.90
CA ILE A 456 -8.94 2.60 14.57
C ILE A 456 -8.64 1.42 15.51
N LEU A 457 -9.66 0.88 16.18
CA LEU A 457 -9.46 -0.17 17.19
C LEU A 457 -9.09 -1.53 16.59
N ASN A 458 -9.66 -1.88 15.44
CA ASN A 458 -9.53 -3.19 14.79
C ASN A 458 -8.99 -2.97 13.38
N ASP A 459 -9.85 -3.04 12.36
CA ASP A 459 -9.44 -3.07 10.95
C ASP A 459 -9.77 -1.77 10.20
N PHE A 460 -8.88 -1.42 9.28
CA PHE A 460 -9.01 -0.28 8.39
C PHE A 460 -8.78 -0.72 6.95
N ALA A 461 -9.70 -0.36 6.05
CA ALA A 461 -9.49 -0.50 4.62
C ALA A 461 -9.83 0.81 3.90
N LEU A 462 -8.96 1.24 3.00
CA LEU A 462 -9.20 2.37 2.11
C LEU A 462 -8.84 2.00 0.68
N LEU A 463 -9.78 2.21 -0.23
CA LEU A 463 -9.58 2.08 -1.65
C LEU A 463 -9.56 3.48 -2.29
N SER A 464 -8.68 3.72 -3.26
CA SER A 464 -8.75 4.89 -4.13
C SER A 464 -8.58 4.48 -5.60
N GLN A 465 -9.51 4.94 -6.43
CA GLN A 465 -9.46 4.64 -7.87
C GLN A 465 -8.47 5.51 -8.63
N GLN A 466 -8.34 6.80 -8.29
CA GLN A 466 -7.55 7.73 -9.09
C GLN A 466 -6.63 8.66 -8.28
N GLY A 467 -7.12 9.22 -7.18
CA GLY A 467 -6.37 10.18 -6.39
C GLY A 467 -5.30 9.55 -5.49
N ASN A 468 -4.36 10.38 -5.05
CA ASN A 468 -3.33 9.98 -4.11
C ASN A 468 -3.92 9.74 -2.72
N ILE A 469 -3.37 8.76 -2.00
CA ILE A 469 -3.65 8.55 -0.58
C ILE A 469 -2.48 9.12 0.21
N ASN A 470 -2.71 10.26 0.85
CA ASN A 470 -1.76 10.91 1.73
C ASN A 470 -2.07 10.58 3.19
N ILE A 471 -1.03 10.31 3.98
CA ILE A 471 -1.20 9.94 5.38
C ILE A 471 -0.27 10.81 6.22
N ASP A 472 -0.77 11.41 7.29
CA ASP A 472 0.05 11.97 8.36
C ASP A 472 0.19 10.97 9.52
N GLU A 473 -0.91 10.56 10.14
CA GLU A 473 -0.93 9.57 11.23
C GLU A 473 -2.14 8.62 11.12
N LEU A 474 -1.89 7.31 11.12
CA LEU A 474 -2.93 6.28 11.14
C LEU A 474 -2.56 5.18 12.13
N LYS A 475 -3.31 5.06 13.23
CA LYS A 475 -3.22 3.96 14.19
C LYS A 475 -4.33 2.96 13.93
N VAL A 476 -3.96 1.69 13.84
CA VAL A 476 -4.86 0.57 13.58
C VAL A 476 -4.52 -0.53 14.57
N GLY A 477 -5.51 -1.15 15.19
CA GLY A 477 -5.24 -2.22 16.16
C GLY A 477 -4.79 -3.51 15.49
N ASN A 478 -5.40 -3.86 14.35
CA ASN A 478 -5.22 -5.13 13.67
C ASN A 478 -4.72 -4.95 12.23
N HIS A 479 -5.59 -4.89 11.21
CA HIS A 479 -5.14 -4.89 9.81
C HIS A 479 -5.44 -3.57 9.14
N ALA A 480 -4.42 -2.97 8.51
CA ALA A 480 -4.60 -1.84 7.63
C ALA A 480 -4.36 -2.28 6.18
N SER A 481 -5.35 -2.07 5.31
CA SER A 481 -5.24 -2.32 3.87
C SER A 481 -5.45 -1.02 3.12
N LEU A 482 -4.49 -0.61 2.32
CA LEU A 482 -4.63 0.55 1.44
C LEU A 482 -4.37 0.11 0.00
N THR A 483 -5.33 0.43 -0.88
CA THR A 483 -5.25 0.11 -2.30
C THR A 483 -5.41 1.39 -3.10
N SER A 484 -4.44 1.68 -3.98
CA SER A 484 -4.52 2.76 -4.95
C SER A 484 -4.33 2.23 -6.37
N TYR A 485 -5.28 2.48 -7.25
CA TYR A 485 -5.19 2.00 -8.63
C TYR A 485 -4.32 2.93 -9.50
N GLU A 486 -4.61 4.23 -9.55
CA GLU A 486 -3.83 5.18 -10.37
C GLU A 486 -2.92 6.12 -9.57
N GLY A 487 -3.27 6.43 -8.31
CA GLY A 487 -2.54 7.40 -7.48
C GLY A 487 -1.40 6.80 -6.66
N ASP A 488 -0.57 7.67 -6.10
CA ASP A 488 0.50 7.31 -5.17
C ASP A 488 -0.05 7.08 -3.75
N ILE A 489 0.68 6.32 -2.94
CA ILE A 489 0.48 6.25 -1.49
C ILE A 489 1.67 6.96 -0.80
N ASP A 490 1.39 8.10 -0.19
CA ASP A 490 2.36 8.93 0.52
C ASP A 490 2.30 8.69 2.03
N LEU A 491 3.34 8.04 2.56
CA LEU A 491 3.38 7.54 3.93
C LEU A 491 3.98 8.57 4.89
N GLY A 492 3.11 9.17 5.71
CA GLY A 492 3.44 9.69 7.04
C GLY A 492 3.78 8.55 7.99
N GLN A 493 3.00 8.35 9.05
CA GLN A 493 3.14 7.20 9.95
C GLN A 493 1.87 6.34 9.98
N ILE A 494 2.03 5.04 9.70
CA ILE A 494 1.01 4.01 9.97
C ILE A 494 1.51 3.09 11.08
N ASN A 495 0.70 2.88 12.11
CA ASN A 495 1.02 2.04 13.25
C ASN A 495 -0.05 0.97 13.44
N SER A 496 0.30 -0.28 13.12
CA SER A 496 -0.45 -1.49 13.44
C SER A 496 0.40 -2.53 14.18
N GLN A 497 0.88 -2.16 15.38
CA GLN A 497 1.75 -3.00 16.21
C GLN A 497 1.28 -4.45 16.43
N ASN A 498 -0.04 -4.71 16.39
CA ASN A 498 -0.56 -6.06 16.62
C ASN A 498 -0.96 -6.81 15.35
N GLY A 499 -0.98 -6.20 14.17
CA GLY A 499 -1.34 -6.88 12.93
C GLY A 499 -0.49 -6.48 11.73
N SER A 500 -1.09 -6.57 10.54
CA SER A 500 -0.39 -6.38 9.27
C SER A 500 -0.78 -5.07 8.60
N ILE A 501 0.10 -4.59 7.74
CA ILE A 501 -0.15 -3.46 6.85
C ILE A 501 0.09 -3.96 5.41
N SER A 502 -0.95 -3.90 4.59
CA SER A 502 -0.91 -4.28 3.18
C SER A 502 -1.11 -3.05 2.32
N LEU A 503 -0.16 -2.79 1.42
CA LEU A 503 -0.16 -1.63 0.53
C LEU A 503 -0.13 -2.13 -0.92
N THR A 504 -1.23 -1.91 -1.63
CA THR A 504 -1.36 -2.29 -3.04
C THR A 504 -1.43 -1.04 -3.89
N VAL A 505 -0.52 -0.91 -4.86
CA VAL A 505 -0.53 0.19 -5.83
C VAL A 505 -0.39 -0.37 -7.24
N GLU A 506 -1.28 -0.03 -8.17
CA GLU A 506 -1.17 -0.53 -9.54
C GLU A 506 -0.27 0.35 -10.41
N ASN A 507 -0.61 1.63 -10.59
CA ASN A 507 0.10 2.55 -11.51
C ASN A 507 0.88 3.69 -10.83
N GLY A 508 0.73 3.85 -9.53
CA GLY A 508 1.46 4.84 -8.72
C GLY A 508 2.69 4.28 -8.00
N ASN A 509 3.25 5.09 -7.11
CA ASN A 509 4.38 4.78 -6.24
C ASN A 509 3.93 4.63 -4.79
N VAL A 510 4.79 4.01 -3.98
CA VAL A 510 4.68 4.08 -2.53
C VAL A 510 5.88 4.84 -2.00
N GLU A 511 5.64 6.01 -1.39
CA GLU A 511 6.70 6.91 -0.94
C GLU A 511 6.69 7.10 0.57
N GLY A 512 7.89 7.17 1.16
CA GLY A 512 8.06 7.44 2.58
C GLY A 512 8.38 8.91 2.86
N LYS A 513 7.67 9.54 3.79
CA LYS A 513 8.08 10.85 4.32
C LYS A 513 9.43 10.72 5.04
N LYS A 514 10.35 11.62 4.72
CA LYS A 514 11.73 11.59 5.19
C LYS A 514 11.86 11.78 6.71
N GLY A 515 12.75 11.02 7.34
CA GLY A 515 13.20 11.24 8.72
C GLY A 515 12.23 10.76 9.80
N ILE A 516 11.19 10.02 9.43
CA ILE A 516 10.23 9.44 10.37
C ILE A 516 10.15 7.92 10.21
N LYS A 517 9.57 7.24 11.20
CA LYS A 517 9.18 5.83 11.08
C LYS A 517 7.86 5.77 10.32
N ASN A 518 7.91 5.37 9.06
CA ASN A 518 6.74 5.38 8.18
C ASN A 518 5.75 4.29 8.54
N ILE A 519 6.25 3.10 8.87
CA ILE A 519 5.40 1.94 9.15
C ILE A 519 5.87 1.25 10.43
N ILE A 520 4.93 0.89 11.31
CA ILE A 520 5.15 0.06 12.49
C ILE A 520 4.13 -1.07 12.47
N ALA A 521 4.54 -2.33 12.30
CA ALA A 521 3.59 -3.47 12.21
C ALA A 521 4.21 -4.79 12.65
N LYS A 522 3.44 -5.89 12.67
CA LYS A 522 4.02 -7.24 12.70
C LYS A 522 4.51 -7.65 11.32
N LEU A 523 3.71 -7.41 10.30
CA LEU A 523 3.97 -7.77 8.91
C LEU A 523 3.66 -6.57 8.02
N VAL A 524 4.48 -6.36 7.00
CA VAL A 524 4.23 -5.38 5.95
C VAL A 524 4.34 -6.07 4.60
N ASP A 525 3.30 -5.95 3.79
CA ASP A 525 3.27 -6.47 2.42
C ASP A 525 3.07 -5.31 1.44
N PHE A 526 4.00 -5.15 0.52
CA PHE A 526 3.86 -4.23 -0.61
C PHE A 526 3.61 -5.01 -1.90
N VAL A 527 2.61 -4.56 -2.65
CA VAL A 527 2.37 -4.99 -4.04
C VAL A 527 2.29 -3.73 -4.88
N ASN A 528 3.40 -3.35 -5.51
CA ASN A 528 3.42 -2.29 -6.51
C ASN A 528 3.54 -2.88 -7.92
N VAL A 529 2.48 -2.82 -8.71
CA VAL A 529 2.40 -3.55 -9.99
C VAL A 529 3.27 -2.91 -11.07
N ASN A 530 3.25 -1.58 -11.19
CA ASN A 530 3.94 -0.84 -12.26
C ASN A 530 4.87 0.28 -11.77
N GLY A 531 4.89 0.60 -10.47
CA GLY A 531 5.64 1.72 -9.91
C GLY A 531 6.88 1.33 -9.11
N PHE A 532 7.31 2.28 -8.27
CA PHE A 532 8.46 2.20 -7.38
C PHE A 532 8.03 2.06 -5.91
N ILE A 533 8.90 1.50 -5.08
CA ILE A 533 8.76 1.53 -3.62
C ILE A 533 9.94 2.33 -3.06
N GLY A 534 9.66 3.53 -2.53
CA GLY A 534 10.66 4.45 -1.99
C GLY A 534 11.56 5.06 -3.07
N LYS A 535 10.99 5.64 -4.12
CA LYS A 535 11.74 6.25 -5.24
C LYS A 535 12.55 7.45 -4.79
N GLU A 536 11.91 8.38 -4.07
CA GLU A 536 12.57 9.60 -3.62
C GLU A 536 13.22 9.42 -2.25
N ASN A 537 12.56 8.65 -1.37
CA ASN A 537 13.02 8.39 -0.03
C ASN A 537 12.76 6.93 0.34
N ASN A 538 13.76 6.28 0.93
CA ASN A 538 13.58 4.94 1.50
C ASN A 538 12.46 4.95 2.53
N ILE A 539 11.62 3.90 2.49
CA ILE A 539 10.56 3.71 3.48
C ILE A 539 11.18 3.15 4.76
N ASN A 540 11.03 3.86 5.88
CA ASN A 540 11.53 3.41 7.18
C ASN A 540 10.47 2.58 7.91
N ILE A 541 10.74 1.30 8.14
CA ILE A 541 9.78 0.31 8.64
C ILE A 541 10.29 -0.30 9.93
N GLN A 542 9.43 -0.43 10.93
CA GLN A 542 9.66 -1.23 12.13
C GLN A 542 8.67 -2.41 12.13
N ALA A 543 9.09 -3.57 11.63
CA ALA A 543 8.24 -4.75 11.52
C ALA A 543 8.95 -6.07 11.84
N ASN A 544 8.21 -7.15 12.11
CA ASN A 544 8.84 -8.48 12.23
C ASN A 544 9.23 -9.01 10.86
N ARG A 545 8.39 -8.80 9.85
CA ARG A 545 8.63 -9.25 8.47
C ARG A 545 8.18 -8.20 7.47
N VAL A 546 8.93 -8.05 6.39
CA VAL A 546 8.57 -7.24 5.22
C VAL A 546 8.65 -8.09 3.95
N ASN A 547 7.57 -8.09 3.16
CA ASN A 547 7.56 -8.59 1.79
C ASN A 547 7.28 -7.44 0.83
N ALA A 548 7.84 -7.49 -0.38
CA ALA A 548 7.63 -6.45 -1.36
C ALA A 548 7.78 -6.99 -2.78
N ILE A 549 6.85 -6.59 -3.65
CA ILE A 549 6.94 -6.82 -5.09
C ILE A 549 6.78 -5.48 -5.79
N ALA A 550 7.70 -5.15 -6.69
CA ALA A 550 7.65 -3.97 -7.54
C ALA A 550 8.02 -4.29 -8.99
N LEU A 551 7.52 -3.50 -9.94
CA LEU A 551 8.08 -3.49 -11.29
C LEU A 551 9.48 -2.85 -11.27
N ASN A 552 9.61 -1.70 -10.63
CA ASN A 552 10.84 -0.91 -10.60
C ASN A 552 11.53 -1.03 -9.22
N ASP A 553 12.30 -0.01 -8.82
CA ASP A 553 13.18 -0.09 -7.66
C ASP A 553 12.42 -0.26 -6.33
N ILE A 554 13.07 -0.95 -5.39
CA ILE A 554 12.61 -1.15 -4.01
C ILE A 554 13.68 -0.63 -3.04
N ASN A 555 13.36 0.42 -2.28
CA ASN A 555 14.25 1.04 -1.30
C ASN A 555 13.61 1.05 0.09
N ILE A 556 14.07 0.17 0.99
CA ILE A 556 13.50 -0.01 2.32
C ILE A 556 14.57 0.01 3.41
N ASN A 557 14.30 0.77 4.47
CA ASN A 557 15.08 0.75 5.70
C ASN A 557 14.30 0.04 6.80
N LEU A 558 14.88 -1.00 7.39
CA LEU A 558 14.34 -1.71 8.54
C LEU A 558 14.95 -1.12 9.83
N LEU A 559 14.07 -0.70 10.74
CA LEU A 559 14.36 -0.15 12.05
C LEU A 559 14.10 -1.22 13.10
N ASN A 560 15.03 -1.35 14.05
CA ASN A 560 14.91 -2.36 15.10
C ASN A 560 13.69 -2.13 16.02
N LEU A 561 13.05 -3.22 16.43
CA LEU A 561 12.11 -3.27 17.55
C LEU A 561 12.92 -3.15 18.85
N ASP A 562 12.53 -2.27 19.77
CA ASP A 562 13.25 -2.02 21.03
C ASP A 562 13.55 -3.33 21.81
N LYS A 563 14.76 -3.89 21.65
CA LYS A 563 15.45 -4.89 22.50
C LYS A 563 14.63 -6.07 23.07
N LEU A 564 13.52 -6.47 22.44
CA LEU A 564 12.69 -7.60 22.88
C LEU A 564 12.43 -8.60 21.73
N SER A 565 13.43 -9.44 21.48
CA SER A 565 13.36 -10.85 21.05
C SER A 565 12.56 -11.28 19.80
N LYS A 566 12.12 -10.39 18.91
CA LYS A 566 11.67 -10.79 17.55
C LYS A 566 12.53 -10.08 16.53
N GLN A 567 13.38 -10.83 15.85
CA GLN A 567 14.24 -10.32 14.80
C GLN A 567 13.37 -9.84 13.64
N SER A 568 13.53 -8.57 13.27
CA SER A 568 12.97 -8.02 12.04
C SER A 568 13.68 -8.65 10.85
N ASP A 569 12.92 -9.13 9.87
CA ASP A 569 13.45 -9.79 8.68
C ASP A 569 12.83 -9.29 7.37
N PHE A 570 13.56 -9.56 6.29
CA PHE A 570 13.04 -9.47 4.93
C PHE A 570 12.61 -10.85 4.49
N GLY A 571 11.34 -10.98 4.11
CA GLY A 571 10.78 -12.16 3.47
C GLY A 571 11.10 -12.15 1.97
N ASN A 572 10.08 -12.33 1.13
CA ASN A 572 10.27 -12.31 -0.32
C ASN A 572 10.23 -10.87 -0.84
N ILE A 573 11.32 -10.46 -1.49
CA ILE A 573 11.47 -9.15 -2.12
C ILE A 573 11.79 -9.36 -3.60
N LEU A 574 10.95 -8.82 -4.49
CA LEU A 574 11.07 -8.99 -5.93
C LEU A 574 10.96 -7.64 -6.65
N SER A 575 12.02 -7.24 -7.35
CA SER A 575 11.97 -6.21 -8.39
C SER A 575 12.13 -6.86 -9.76
N LYS A 576 11.17 -6.60 -10.67
CA LYS A 576 11.16 -7.24 -11.99
C LYS A 576 12.12 -6.56 -12.98
N GLU A 577 12.24 -5.24 -12.92
CA GLU A 577 13.00 -4.42 -13.87
C GLU A 577 14.04 -3.52 -13.19
N GLY A 578 13.91 -3.27 -11.88
CA GLY A 578 14.71 -2.30 -11.14
C GLY A 578 15.67 -2.90 -10.09
N ASP A 579 16.25 -2.01 -9.30
CA ASP A 579 17.21 -2.32 -8.24
C ASP A 579 16.50 -2.58 -6.89
N ILE A 580 17.18 -3.29 -5.99
CA ILE A 580 16.75 -3.49 -4.61
C ILE A 580 17.82 -2.94 -3.66
N SER A 581 17.46 -1.98 -2.81
CA SER A 581 18.32 -1.50 -1.73
C SER A 581 17.64 -1.70 -0.38
N LEU A 582 18.23 -2.56 0.46
CA LEU A 582 17.72 -2.88 1.80
C LEU A 582 18.75 -2.50 2.86
N MET A 583 18.29 -1.82 3.92
CA MET A 583 19.16 -1.38 5.00
C MET A 583 18.59 -1.75 6.37
N ALA A 584 19.36 -2.43 7.22
CA ALA A 584 19.04 -2.59 8.64
C ALA A 584 19.76 -1.51 9.47
N LEU A 585 19.00 -0.58 10.03
CA LEU A 585 19.52 0.52 10.84
C LEU A 585 19.72 0.06 12.29
N ASN A 586 20.99 -0.01 12.72
CA ASN A 586 21.42 -0.39 14.07
C ASN A 586 21.22 -1.87 14.45
N ASP A 587 21.14 -2.79 13.49
CA ASP A 587 21.06 -4.23 13.75
C ASP A 587 21.60 -5.07 12.57
N ASN A 588 21.42 -6.38 12.66
CA ASN A 588 21.57 -7.35 11.59
C ASN A 588 20.49 -7.18 10.52
N LEU A 589 20.85 -7.46 9.28
CA LEU A 589 19.92 -7.66 8.17
C LEU A 589 19.72 -9.16 7.99
N SER A 590 18.51 -9.66 8.30
CA SER A 590 18.16 -11.08 8.14
C SER A 590 17.29 -11.31 6.92
N LEU A 591 17.70 -12.28 6.10
CA LEU A 591 16.98 -12.74 4.92
C LEU A 591 16.26 -14.04 5.27
N ASN A 592 14.93 -14.00 5.30
CA ASN A 592 14.04 -15.14 5.53
C ASN A 592 13.20 -15.50 4.29
N GLY A 593 13.43 -14.82 3.17
CA GLY A 593 12.90 -15.16 1.84
C GLY A 593 13.89 -14.79 0.74
N LYS A 594 13.44 -14.90 -0.52
CA LYS A 594 14.25 -14.58 -1.70
C LYS A 594 14.34 -13.08 -1.93
N ILE A 595 15.50 -12.62 -2.36
CA ILE A 595 15.75 -11.23 -2.80
C ILE A 595 16.14 -11.26 -4.28
N GLU A 596 15.22 -10.91 -5.16
CA GLU A 596 15.39 -11.07 -6.60
C GLU A 596 15.23 -9.73 -7.33
N ALA A 597 16.32 -9.21 -7.91
CA ALA A 597 16.30 -8.08 -8.85
C ALA A 597 16.57 -8.63 -10.26
N LEU A 598 15.53 -9.03 -10.99
CA LEU A 598 15.67 -9.87 -12.18
C LEU A 598 16.44 -9.19 -13.33
N LYS A 599 16.46 -7.86 -13.37
CA LYS A 599 17.23 -7.06 -14.34
C LYS A 599 18.07 -5.96 -13.71
N GLY A 600 18.06 -5.87 -12.38
CA GLY A 600 18.75 -4.83 -11.63
C GLY A 600 19.80 -5.41 -10.69
N ASN A 601 20.15 -4.60 -9.71
CA ASN A 601 21.21 -4.82 -8.74
C ASN A 601 20.62 -4.92 -7.33
N VAL A 602 21.35 -5.59 -6.43
CA VAL A 602 20.98 -5.71 -5.02
C VAL A 602 22.06 -5.06 -4.17
N ASN A 603 21.67 -4.13 -3.30
CA ASN A 603 22.53 -3.46 -2.33
C ASN A 603 21.99 -3.70 -0.91
N LEU A 604 22.73 -4.46 -0.11
CA LEU A 604 22.36 -4.83 1.27
C LEU A 604 23.30 -4.19 2.27
N LYS A 605 22.73 -3.45 3.24
CA LYS A 605 23.49 -2.75 4.28
C LYS A 605 23.00 -3.13 5.68
N ALA A 606 23.92 -3.53 6.55
CA ALA A 606 23.66 -3.78 7.96
C ALA A 606 24.66 -3.04 8.84
N GLU A 607 24.21 -2.57 10.01
CA GLU A 607 25.12 -2.05 11.02
C GLU A 607 25.95 -3.20 11.64
N GLU A 608 25.31 -4.34 11.91
CA GLU A 608 25.96 -5.53 12.46
C GLU A 608 26.24 -6.59 11.38
N LYS A 609 25.44 -7.66 11.27
CA LYS A 609 25.66 -8.75 10.32
C LYS A 609 24.64 -8.78 9.19
N ILE A 610 25.00 -9.38 8.06
CA ILE A 610 24.03 -9.82 7.05
C ILE A 610 23.91 -11.35 7.17
N ILE A 611 22.69 -11.83 7.40
CA ILE A 611 22.41 -13.23 7.74
C ILE A 611 21.44 -13.81 6.71
N ASP A 612 21.84 -14.92 6.10
CA ASP A 612 20.98 -15.72 5.23
C ASP A 612 20.37 -16.87 6.03
N ASN A 613 19.10 -16.76 6.41
CA ASN A 613 18.39 -17.83 7.12
C ASN A 613 17.73 -18.82 6.14
N VAL A 614 17.80 -18.55 4.85
CA VAL A 614 17.24 -19.41 3.80
C VAL A 614 18.39 -20.21 3.19
N LYS A 615 18.16 -21.49 2.91
CA LYS A 615 19.13 -22.31 2.16
C LYS A 615 18.58 -22.65 0.80
N ASP A 616 18.30 -21.59 0.03
CA ASP A 616 17.79 -21.76 -1.32
C ASP A 616 18.91 -22.21 -2.26
N THR A 617 18.65 -23.29 -2.99
CA THR A 617 19.61 -23.89 -3.93
C THR A 617 19.73 -23.11 -5.24
N SER A 618 18.77 -22.24 -5.56
CA SER A 618 18.78 -21.31 -6.69
C SER A 618 19.38 -19.94 -6.35
N GLY A 619 19.85 -19.75 -5.12
CA GLY A 619 20.36 -18.49 -4.60
C GLY A 619 19.30 -17.75 -3.79
N THR A 620 19.64 -17.36 -2.57
CA THR A 620 18.78 -16.51 -1.74
C THR A 620 18.70 -15.12 -2.35
N ILE A 621 19.82 -14.62 -2.89
CA ILE A 621 19.90 -13.33 -3.59
C ILE A 621 20.22 -13.57 -5.06
N ARG A 622 19.45 -12.97 -5.96
CA ARG A 622 19.63 -13.11 -7.41
C ARG A 622 19.57 -11.74 -8.08
N ALA A 623 20.68 -11.29 -8.67
CA ALA A 623 20.80 -9.95 -9.27
C ALA A 623 21.99 -9.86 -10.22
N ASN A 624 22.09 -8.79 -11.00
CA ASN A 624 23.27 -8.54 -11.82
C ASN A 624 24.48 -8.10 -10.99
N ILE A 625 24.35 -7.05 -10.18
CA ILE A 625 25.40 -6.65 -9.23
C ILE A 625 24.89 -6.88 -7.81
N ILE A 626 25.73 -7.46 -6.95
CA ILE A 626 25.41 -7.66 -5.54
C ILE A 626 26.45 -6.96 -4.67
N ASP A 627 26.00 -5.96 -3.92
CA ASP A 627 26.82 -5.22 -2.97
C ASP A 627 26.40 -5.54 -1.52
N PHE A 628 27.37 -5.97 -0.71
CA PHE A 628 27.18 -6.19 0.72
C PHE A 628 27.97 -5.18 1.57
N MET A 629 27.35 -4.65 2.62
CA MET A 629 28.03 -3.87 3.64
C MET A 629 27.58 -4.25 5.04
N ALA A 630 28.48 -4.83 5.84
CA ALA A 630 28.28 -5.13 7.26
C ALA A 630 29.26 -4.29 8.09
N LYS A 631 28.79 -3.16 8.64
CA LYS A 631 29.70 -2.11 9.16
C LYS A 631 30.55 -2.56 10.35
N ASN A 632 29.97 -3.27 11.32
CA ASN A 632 30.63 -3.74 12.54
C ASN A 632 30.76 -5.27 12.61
N GLY A 633 29.97 -5.99 11.81
CA GLY A 633 29.89 -7.45 11.80
C GLY A 633 30.45 -8.10 10.54
N GLU A 634 29.82 -9.22 10.15
CA GLU A 634 30.21 -10.11 9.06
C GLU A 634 29.07 -10.25 8.03
N VAL A 635 29.44 -10.60 6.81
CA VAL A 635 28.52 -10.95 5.71
C VAL A 635 28.50 -12.47 5.63
N GLY A 636 27.40 -13.10 6.06
CA GLY A 636 27.37 -14.54 6.32
C GLY A 636 28.29 -14.95 7.48
N ASP A 637 28.36 -16.26 7.74
CA ASP A 637 29.36 -16.83 8.65
C ASP A 637 29.83 -18.23 8.15
N LYS A 638 30.86 -18.78 8.80
CA LYS A 638 31.47 -20.07 8.42
C LYS A 638 30.50 -21.27 8.44
N ASP A 639 29.43 -21.18 9.24
CA ASP A 639 28.41 -22.21 9.39
C ASP A 639 27.19 -21.86 8.50
N ASN A 640 27.10 -20.61 8.03
CA ASN A 640 25.96 -20.04 7.33
C ASN A 640 26.38 -19.05 6.21
N TYR A 641 26.85 -19.59 5.08
CA TYR A 641 27.16 -18.81 3.87
C TYR A 641 25.91 -18.13 3.30
N ILE A 642 26.07 -16.93 2.74
CA ILE A 642 25.02 -16.31 1.92
C ILE A 642 25.02 -16.97 0.54
N ASN A 643 23.90 -17.55 0.13
CA ASN A 643 23.73 -18.12 -1.20
C ASN A 643 23.35 -17.02 -2.20
N ILE A 644 24.12 -16.87 -3.27
CA ILE A 644 23.89 -15.86 -4.31
C ILE A 644 23.88 -16.46 -5.73
N ASP A 645 23.18 -15.79 -6.64
CA ASP A 645 23.26 -15.96 -8.09
C ASP A 645 23.51 -14.58 -8.73
N SER A 646 24.77 -14.23 -8.94
CA SER A 646 25.19 -13.01 -9.62
C SER A 646 25.25 -13.18 -11.15
N SER A 647 25.07 -14.41 -11.63
CA SER A 647 25.23 -14.78 -13.03
C SER A 647 23.97 -14.61 -13.88
N ILE A 648 22.86 -14.16 -13.29
CA ILE A 648 21.53 -14.14 -13.94
C ILE A 648 21.49 -13.41 -15.29
N LEU A 649 22.33 -12.38 -15.49
CA LEU A 649 22.46 -11.63 -16.74
C LEU A 649 23.80 -11.89 -17.46
N GLY A 650 24.61 -12.83 -16.97
CA GLY A 650 25.84 -13.32 -17.58
C GLY A 650 27.14 -12.55 -17.25
N ASN A 651 27.07 -11.27 -16.88
CA ASN A 651 28.27 -10.43 -16.64
C ASN A 651 28.26 -9.72 -15.27
N GLY A 652 27.47 -10.22 -14.33
CA GLY A 652 27.35 -9.65 -13.00
C GLY A 652 28.64 -9.72 -12.19
N TYR A 653 28.73 -8.95 -11.09
CA TYR A 653 29.84 -9.03 -10.15
C TYR A 653 29.38 -8.76 -8.71
N VAL A 654 30.22 -9.16 -7.76
CA VAL A 654 29.93 -9.06 -6.33
C VAL A 654 30.97 -8.17 -5.65
N ASN A 655 30.51 -7.32 -4.74
CA ASN A 655 31.36 -6.64 -3.76
C ASN A 655 30.88 -6.92 -2.35
N ALA A 656 31.82 -6.94 -1.41
CA ALA A 656 31.49 -7.08 0.00
C ALA A 656 32.47 -6.29 0.87
N LEU A 657 31.93 -5.50 1.80
CA LEU A 657 32.70 -4.80 2.82
C LEU A 657 32.19 -5.23 4.20
N SER A 658 33.07 -5.79 5.02
CA SER A 658 32.72 -6.15 6.39
C SER A 658 33.83 -5.82 7.39
N ASN A 659 33.50 -5.81 8.67
CA ASN A 659 34.50 -5.64 9.72
C ASN A 659 35.12 -6.98 10.15
N LYS A 660 34.32 -8.04 10.28
CA LYS A 660 34.73 -9.33 10.89
C LYS A 660 34.93 -10.48 9.93
N GLY A 661 34.19 -10.57 8.84
CA GLY A 661 34.28 -11.74 7.93
C GLY A 661 33.32 -11.67 6.75
N ILE A 662 33.61 -12.42 5.70
CA ILE A 662 32.77 -12.54 4.50
C ILE A 662 32.71 -14.01 4.07
N PHE A 663 31.51 -14.58 4.01
CA PHE A 663 31.24 -15.98 3.72
C PHE A 663 30.10 -16.07 2.69
N VAL A 664 30.47 -16.30 1.42
CA VAL A 664 29.54 -16.24 0.29
C VAL A 664 29.67 -17.49 -0.58
N ASN A 665 28.54 -18.01 -1.03
CA ASN A 665 28.44 -19.17 -1.91
C ASN A 665 27.67 -18.80 -3.18
N GLU A 666 28.35 -18.79 -4.33
CA GLU A 666 27.74 -18.62 -5.65
C GLU A 666 27.18 -19.96 -6.12
N VAL A 667 25.87 -20.01 -6.37
CA VAL A 667 25.17 -21.26 -6.68
C VAL A 667 25.09 -21.56 -8.18
N ALA A 668 25.30 -20.56 -9.04
CA ALA A 668 25.19 -20.69 -10.49
C ALA A 668 26.22 -19.81 -11.20
N GLY A 669 26.82 -20.32 -12.27
CA GLY A 669 27.81 -19.58 -13.05
C GLY A 669 29.11 -19.28 -12.29
N ASP A 670 29.92 -18.40 -12.88
CA ASP A 670 31.17 -17.93 -12.29
C ASP A 670 30.89 -16.78 -11.31
N MET A 671 31.60 -16.76 -10.18
CA MET A 671 31.59 -15.61 -9.27
C MET A 671 32.63 -14.60 -9.75
N MET A 672 32.17 -13.47 -10.32
CA MET A 672 33.04 -12.35 -10.66
C MET A 672 33.25 -11.48 -9.42
N VAL A 673 34.47 -11.50 -8.89
CA VAL A 673 34.84 -10.84 -7.63
C VAL A 673 35.35 -9.43 -7.91
N GLY A 674 34.55 -8.41 -7.58
CA GLY A 674 34.94 -7.01 -7.64
C GLY A 674 35.91 -6.64 -6.51
N SER A 675 35.36 -6.28 -5.35
CA SER A 675 36.11 -5.90 -4.15
C SER A 675 35.50 -6.51 -2.89
N PHE A 676 36.18 -7.48 -2.31
CA PHE A 676 35.86 -8.12 -1.04
C PHE A 676 36.88 -7.67 0.02
N VAL A 677 36.42 -6.97 1.05
CA VAL A 677 37.26 -6.42 2.11
C VAL A 677 36.68 -6.77 3.47
N SER A 678 37.36 -7.65 4.21
CA SER A 678 37.14 -7.90 5.63
C SER A 678 38.23 -7.20 6.45
N LYS A 679 37.86 -6.28 7.34
CA LYS A 679 38.85 -5.44 8.06
C LYS A 679 39.64 -6.15 9.14
N THR A 680 39.09 -7.21 9.75
CA THR A 680 39.73 -7.89 10.89
C THR A 680 39.66 -9.41 10.86
N GLY A 681 38.86 -10.01 9.97
CA GLY A 681 38.79 -11.47 9.88
C GLY A 681 38.76 -11.98 8.45
N ASP A 682 38.09 -13.10 8.23
CA ASP A 682 38.38 -13.98 7.10
C ASP A 682 37.46 -13.74 5.91
N ILE A 683 37.92 -14.14 4.72
CA ILE A 683 37.06 -14.33 3.54
C ILE A 683 37.06 -15.81 3.17
N ASP A 684 35.88 -16.42 3.04
CA ASP A 684 35.68 -17.77 2.50
C ASP A 684 34.65 -17.70 1.35
N LEU A 685 35.11 -17.96 0.13
CA LEU A 685 34.26 -17.95 -1.07
C LEU A 685 34.16 -19.36 -1.66
N ARG A 686 32.94 -19.73 -2.01
CA ARG A 686 32.62 -21.02 -2.61
C ARG A 686 31.80 -20.82 -3.89
N VAL A 687 32.12 -21.60 -4.90
CA VAL A 687 31.40 -21.61 -6.18
C VAL A 687 31.45 -23.01 -6.78
N ASP A 688 30.43 -23.37 -7.56
CA ASP A 688 30.50 -24.61 -8.33
C ASP A 688 31.39 -24.47 -9.58
N SER A 689 31.26 -23.36 -10.32
CA SER A 689 32.09 -23.02 -11.48
C SER A 689 33.39 -22.31 -11.08
N SER A 690 33.71 -21.10 -11.59
CA SER A 690 34.99 -20.42 -11.36
C SER A 690 34.87 -19.18 -10.47
N ILE A 691 35.94 -18.84 -9.75
CA ILE A 691 36.07 -17.56 -9.03
C ILE A 691 37.01 -16.68 -9.85
N ILE A 692 36.52 -15.60 -10.45
CA ILE A 692 37.28 -14.78 -11.39
C ILE A 692 37.41 -13.35 -10.87
N GLY A 693 38.59 -12.74 -10.99
CA GLY A 693 38.78 -11.35 -10.60
C GLY A 693 38.09 -10.40 -11.59
N TYR A 694 37.18 -9.57 -11.11
CA TYR A 694 36.62 -8.47 -11.89
C TYR A 694 37.53 -7.23 -11.75
N ASN A 695 38.29 -6.93 -12.80
CA ASN A 695 39.34 -5.91 -12.76
C ASN A 695 38.83 -4.55 -13.22
N PHE A 696 38.44 -3.69 -12.26
CA PHE A 696 38.09 -2.28 -12.53
C PHE A 696 39.32 -1.39 -12.79
N ASP A 697 40.44 -1.71 -12.15
CA ASP A 697 41.71 -0.97 -12.14
C ASP A 697 42.81 -1.96 -11.77
N ASP A 698 43.95 -1.88 -12.46
CA ASP A 698 45.08 -2.77 -12.22
C ASP A 698 45.63 -2.70 -10.79
N ASN A 699 45.35 -1.61 -10.05
CA ASN A 699 45.84 -1.42 -8.69
C ASN A 699 44.88 -1.86 -7.59
N ARG A 700 43.64 -2.30 -7.90
CA ARG A 700 42.68 -2.72 -6.88
C ARG A 700 42.82 -4.21 -6.58
N THR A 701 43.03 -4.53 -5.30
CA THR A 701 42.94 -5.90 -4.80
C THR A 701 41.49 -6.40 -4.85
N ASN A 702 41.26 -7.61 -5.36
CA ASN A 702 39.94 -8.24 -5.35
C ASN A 702 39.55 -8.73 -3.95
N LEU A 703 40.49 -9.30 -3.20
CA LEU A 703 40.24 -9.81 -1.84
C LEU A 703 41.27 -9.30 -0.81
N LYS A 704 40.77 -8.67 0.26
CA LYS A 704 41.57 -8.22 1.40
C LYS A 704 41.00 -8.72 2.73
N ALA A 705 41.75 -9.53 3.47
CA ALA A 705 41.30 -10.14 4.72
C ALA A 705 42.45 -10.61 5.62
N LYS A 706 42.13 -11.16 6.79
CA LYS A 706 43.09 -11.84 7.66
C LYS A 706 43.52 -13.16 7.03
N ASN A 707 42.56 -14.03 6.75
CA ASN A 707 42.76 -15.25 5.97
C ASN A 707 41.84 -15.25 4.75
N ILE A 708 42.28 -15.89 3.67
CA ILE A 708 41.51 -16.05 2.44
C ILE A 708 41.41 -17.55 2.11
N THR A 709 40.19 -18.06 1.99
CA THR A 709 39.89 -19.43 1.58
C THR A 709 39.01 -19.40 0.33
N LEU A 710 39.41 -20.10 -0.71
CA LEU A 710 38.70 -20.13 -1.99
C LEU A 710 38.45 -21.56 -2.46
N HIS A 711 37.22 -21.85 -2.85
CA HIS A 711 36.81 -23.18 -3.28
C HIS A 711 36.01 -23.13 -4.59
N SER A 712 36.51 -23.81 -5.62
CA SER A 712 35.87 -23.99 -6.92
C SER A 712 35.73 -25.50 -7.22
N ASN A 713 34.50 -26.01 -7.28
CA ASN A 713 34.27 -27.46 -7.42
C ASN A 713 34.58 -27.99 -8.82
N ASN A 714 34.23 -27.23 -9.85
CA ASN A 714 34.21 -27.62 -11.25
C ASN A 714 34.84 -26.57 -12.18
N GLY A 715 35.46 -25.52 -11.64
CA GLY A 715 36.09 -24.46 -12.43
C GLY A 715 37.52 -24.14 -11.99
N THR A 716 37.92 -22.89 -12.21
CA THR A 716 39.23 -22.35 -11.83
C THR A 716 39.11 -21.29 -10.73
N ILE A 717 40.22 -20.96 -10.10
CA ILE A 717 40.38 -19.74 -9.29
C ILE A 717 41.28 -18.80 -10.07
N GLY A 718 40.72 -17.76 -10.66
CA GLY A 718 41.36 -16.90 -11.65
C GLY A 718 41.59 -17.60 -12.99
N ASN A 719 42.03 -16.84 -13.98
CA ASN A 719 42.57 -17.33 -15.25
C ASN A 719 43.67 -16.38 -15.77
N GLU A 720 44.30 -16.72 -16.90
CA GLU A 720 45.42 -15.94 -17.48
C GLU A 720 45.04 -14.47 -17.74
N ASP A 721 43.80 -14.22 -18.18
CA ASP A 721 43.31 -12.89 -18.51
C ASP A 721 42.82 -12.13 -17.27
N ASN A 722 42.31 -12.85 -16.28
CA ASN A 722 41.62 -12.32 -15.10
C ASN A 722 42.15 -12.99 -13.83
N ILE A 723 43.41 -12.68 -13.52
CA ILE A 723 44.11 -13.13 -12.31
C ILE A 723 43.44 -12.54 -11.07
N LEU A 724 43.31 -13.34 -10.02
CA LEU A 724 42.72 -12.90 -8.76
C LEU A 724 43.76 -12.20 -7.87
N LYS A 725 43.52 -10.93 -7.52
CA LYS A 725 44.45 -10.13 -6.70
C LYS A 725 44.11 -10.22 -5.21
N LEU A 726 45.10 -10.58 -4.40
CA LEU A 726 44.94 -10.96 -3.00
C LEU A 726 45.85 -10.15 -2.07
N THR A 727 45.31 -9.72 -0.95
CA THR A 727 46.07 -9.10 0.14
C THR A 727 45.63 -9.72 1.46
N VAL A 728 46.54 -10.44 2.13
CA VAL A 728 46.34 -10.78 3.56
C VAL A 728 46.93 -9.69 4.45
N MET A 729 46.38 -9.49 5.65
CA MET A 729 46.87 -8.49 6.60
C MET A 729 48.35 -8.72 6.96
N ASP A 730 49.11 -7.63 7.11
CA ASP A 730 50.58 -7.67 7.31
C ASP A 730 51.00 -8.06 8.74
N ASP A 731 50.24 -8.90 9.43
CA ASP A 731 50.62 -9.45 10.74
C ASP A 731 51.58 -10.64 10.63
N GLY A 732 51.94 -11.04 9.41
CA GLY A 732 52.82 -12.16 9.09
C GLY A 732 52.19 -13.54 9.35
N GLN A 733 50.89 -13.62 9.60
CA GLN A 733 50.19 -14.86 9.95
C GLN A 733 49.01 -15.19 9.02
N GLY A 734 48.65 -14.28 8.11
CA GLY A 734 47.52 -14.48 7.20
C GLY A 734 47.70 -15.66 6.24
N LEU A 735 46.73 -16.58 6.23
CA LEU A 735 46.73 -17.77 5.39
C LEU A 735 45.97 -17.53 4.07
N ILE A 736 46.47 -18.13 2.99
CA ILE A 736 45.75 -18.27 1.73
C ILE A 736 45.60 -19.76 1.42
N ASN A 737 44.36 -20.24 1.40
CA ASN A 737 44.03 -21.62 1.07
C ASN A 737 43.17 -21.66 -0.19
N MET A 738 43.52 -22.53 -1.14
CA MET A 738 42.84 -22.59 -2.43
C MET A 738 42.64 -24.03 -2.88
N GLU A 739 41.45 -24.31 -3.40
CA GLU A 739 41.10 -25.58 -4.00
C GLU A 739 40.25 -25.36 -5.25
N SER A 740 40.71 -25.86 -6.39
CA SER A 740 40.02 -25.78 -7.67
C SER A 740 40.01 -27.12 -8.41
N ALA A 741 39.12 -27.27 -9.39
CA ALA A 741 39.17 -28.39 -10.32
C ALA A 741 40.29 -28.23 -11.34
N TYR A 742 40.32 -27.11 -12.07
CA TYR A 742 41.11 -27.00 -13.31
C TYR A 742 42.29 -26.04 -13.26
N GLY A 743 42.42 -25.14 -12.27
CA GLY A 743 43.58 -24.25 -12.24
C GLY A 743 43.46 -23.09 -11.27
N ILE A 744 44.61 -22.52 -10.91
CA ILE A 744 44.74 -21.40 -9.98
C ILE A 744 45.65 -20.33 -10.60
N TYR A 745 45.16 -19.10 -10.75
CA TYR A 745 45.87 -17.94 -11.25
C TYR A 745 45.66 -16.77 -10.28
N ALA A 746 46.67 -16.45 -9.48
CA ALA A 746 46.56 -15.43 -8.43
C ALA A 746 47.79 -14.52 -8.36
N LEU A 747 47.56 -13.26 -8.00
CA LEU A 747 48.59 -12.29 -7.64
C LEU A 747 48.41 -11.93 -6.17
N LYS A 748 49.39 -12.23 -5.33
CA LYS A 748 49.42 -11.74 -3.95
C LYS A 748 50.27 -10.50 -3.88
N THR A 749 49.86 -9.56 -3.02
CA THR A 749 50.47 -8.23 -2.91
C THR A 749 51.10 -7.95 -1.55
N SER A 750 50.72 -8.70 -0.49
CA SER A 750 51.41 -8.63 0.81
C SER A 750 52.59 -9.59 0.87
N PRO A 751 53.63 -9.33 1.70
CA PRO A 751 54.76 -10.24 1.90
C PRO A 751 54.31 -11.64 2.34
N ASP A 752 55.18 -12.62 2.10
CA ASP A 752 55.10 -14.02 2.51
C ASP A 752 53.78 -14.76 2.21
N LEU A 753 53.83 -15.82 1.41
CA LEU A 753 52.69 -16.71 1.19
C LEU A 753 52.69 -17.82 2.25
N LEU A 754 51.72 -17.80 3.16
CA LEU A 754 51.46 -18.92 4.07
C LEU A 754 50.20 -19.66 3.62
N SER A 755 50.30 -20.98 3.48
CA SER A 755 49.17 -21.82 3.06
C SER A 755 49.20 -23.18 3.73
N ASN A 756 48.04 -23.61 4.24
CA ASN A 756 47.87 -25.01 4.67
C ASN A 756 47.69 -25.91 3.44
N TYR A 757 47.01 -25.41 2.41
CA TYR A 757 46.88 -26.14 1.17
C TYR A 757 46.66 -25.26 -0.07
N ILE A 758 47.24 -25.72 -1.16
CA ILE A 758 46.92 -25.29 -2.52
C ILE A 758 46.66 -26.56 -3.34
N LYS A 759 45.46 -26.67 -3.92
CA LYS A 759 45.04 -27.89 -4.62
C LYS A 759 44.40 -27.60 -5.98
N VAL A 760 44.88 -28.31 -7.00
CA VAL A 760 44.21 -28.46 -8.31
C VAL A 760 43.97 -29.95 -8.53
N MET A 761 42.69 -30.33 -8.62
CA MET A 761 42.26 -31.74 -8.52
C MET A 761 42.16 -32.45 -9.89
N LYS A 762 42.00 -31.71 -10.97
CA LYS A 762 41.97 -32.17 -12.38
C LYS A 762 43.13 -31.54 -13.16
N ASP A 763 43.12 -31.69 -14.48
CA ASP A 763 44.19 -31.19 -15.35
C ASP A 763 44.16 -29.67 -15.42
N GLY A 764 45.20 -29.05 -14.87
CA GLY A 764 45.60 -27.69 -15.17
C GLY A 764 46.54 -27.09 -14.13
N ASP A 765 46.90 -25.83 -14.36
CA ASP A 765 48.12 -25.23 -13.83
C ASP A 765 47.86 -24.35 -12.61
N ILE A 766 48.89 -24.17 -11.80
CA ILE A 766 48.97 -23.21 -10.70
C ILE A 766 49.97 -22.14 -11.13
N VAL A 767 49.53 -20.90 -11.22
CA VAL A 767 50.37 -19.73 -11.48
C VAL A 767 50.12 -18.72 -10.36
N PHE A 768 51.16 -18.45 -9.57
CA PHE A 768 51.09 -17.55 -8.44
C PHE A 768 52.16 -16.46 -8.56
N TYR A 769 51.73 -15.22 -8.72
CA TYR A 769 52.61 -14.05 -8.70
C TYR A 769 52.75 -13.55 -7.26
N LEU A 770 53.99 -13.36 -6.81
CA LEU A 770 54.35 -13.08 -5.42
C LEU A 770 55.29 -11.86 -5.33
N PRO A 771 55.20 -11.05 -4.27
CA PRO A 771 56.22 -10.07 -3.95
C PRO A 771 57.45 -10.78 -3.35
N ALA A 772 58.57 -10.06 -3.18
CA ALA A 772 59.74 -10.61 -2.50
C ALA A 772 59.39 -11.14 -1.09
N GLY A 773 59.88 -12.33 -0.74
CA GLY A 773 59.60 -13.00 0.53
C GLY A 773 59.45 -14.53 0.40
N LYS A 774 58.89 -15.17 1.43
CA LYS A 774 58.85 -16.63 1.57
C LYS A 774 57.48 -17.21 1.28
N ALA A 775 57.42 -18.29 0.50
CA ALA A 775 56.21 -19.08 0.30
C ALA A 775 56.29 -20.39 1.07
N LYS A 776 55.52 -20.55 2.15
CA LYS A 776 55.39 -21.80 2.91
C LYS A 776 54.03 -22.45 2.66
N ILE A 777 54.05 -23.61 2.02
CA ILE A 777 52.84 -24.38 1.68
C ILE A 777 52.93 -25.75 2.36
N GLU A 778 51.99 -26.05 3.26
CA GLU A 778 52.01 -27.33 3.96
C GLU A 778 51.64 -28.49 3.03
N LYS A 779 50.60 -28.34 2.21
CA LYS A 779 50.15 -29.36 1.25
C LYS A 779 49.90 -28.78 -0.15
N LEU A 780 50.69 -29.21 -1.13
CA LEU A 780 50.47 -28.87 -2.54
C LEU A 780 49.96 -30.12 -3.30
N VAL A 781 48.80 -29.98 -3.97
CA VAL A 781 48.22 -31.00 -4.86
C VAL A 781 48.05 -30.38 -6.26
N ARG A 782 48.59 -31.03 -7.29
CA ARG A 782 48.46 -30.56 -8.68
C ARG A 782 48.51 -31.73 -9.66
N LYS A 783 47.89 -31.56 -10.84
CA LYS A 783 48.11 -32.43 -12.00
C LYS A 783 48.86 -31.73 -13.14
N GLY A 784 48.64 -30.42 -13.33
CA GLY A 784 49.44 -29.57 -14.24
C GLY A 784 50.69 -28.98 -13.56
N LYS A 785 51.25 -27.93 -14.16
CA LYS A 785 52.42 -27.20 -13.66
C LYS A 785 52.10 -26.38 -12.40
N ALA A 786 53.13 -26.08 -11.62
CA ALA A 786 53.04 -25.05 -10.59
C ALA A 786 54.21 -24.08 -10.72
N ASP A 787 53.88 -22.84 -11.04
CA ASP A 787 54.80 -21.73 -11.24
C ASP A 787 54.54 -20.65 -10.17
N PHE A 788 55.56 -20.41 -9.33
CA PHE A 788 55.57 -19.35 -8.32
C PHE A 788 56.55 -18.27 -8.80
N ILE A 789 56.03 -17.13 -9.22
CA ILE A 789 56.77 -16.08 -9.93
C ILE A 789 56.94 -14.88 -8.99
N PHE A 790 58.18 -14.53 -8.66
CA PHE A 790 58.48 -13.41 -7.78
C PHE A 790 58.76 -12.12 -8.58
N GLU A 791 58.14 -11.00 -8.22
CA GLU A 791 58.19 -9.74 -8.98
C GLU A 791 59.61 -9.16 -9.15
N ASP A 792 60.57 -9.48 -8.27
CA ASP A 792 61.86 -8.78 -8.27
C ASP A 792 63.08 -9.63 -7.88
N GLY A 793 63.04 -10.96 -8.06
CA GLY A 793 64.21 -11.85 -7.92
C GLY A 793 65.08 -11.62 -6.66
N GLY A 794 64.53 -11.05 -5.59
CA GLY A 794 65.30 -10.57 -4.45
C GLY A 794 66.03 -11.71 -3.78
N SER A 795 67.21 -11.44 -3.21
CA SER A 795 68.10 -12.42 -2.58
C SER A 795 67.52 -13.14 -1.33
N ASP A 796 66.23 -13.00 -1.05
CA ASP A 796 65.53 -13.53 0.13
C ASP A 796 64.17 -14.18 -0.24
N SER A 797 63.95 -14.49 -1.52
CA SER A 797 62.79 -15.26 -1.99
C SER A 797 63.01 -16.76 -1.76
N ASP A 798 62.16 -17.47 -1.02
CA ASP A 798 62.28 -18.93 -0.85
C ASP A 798 60.91 -19.61 -0.94
N VAL A 799 60.84 -20.81 -1.52
CA VAL A 799 59.62 -21.64 -1.56
C VAL A 799 59.83 -22.94 -0.77
N TRP A 800 59.02 -23.14 0.27
CA TRP A 800 59.07 -24.27 1.20
C TRP A 800 57.78 -25.08 1.10
N ILE A 801 57.88 -26.36 0.73
CA ILE A 801 56.73 -27.27 0.62
C ILE A 801 56.93 -28.46 1.55
N SER A 802 56.04 -28.62 2.54
CA SER A 802 56.18 -29.62 3.61
C SER A 802 55.63 -31.00 3.24
N ALA A 803 54.67 -31.07 2.33
CA ALA A 803 54.13 -32.31 1.79
C ALA A 803 53.65 -32.11 0.35
N LEU A 804 54.18 -32.91 -0.58
CA LEU A 804 53.87 -32.88 -2.00
C LEU A 804 53.23 -34.22 -2.40
N ASN A 805 51.98 -34.21 -2.86
CA ASN A 805 51.36 -35.41 -3.43
C ASN A 805 51.44 -35.34 -4.96
N LEU A 806 52.27 -36.18 -5.58
CA LEU A 806 52.53 -36.23 -7.03
C LEU A 806 51.75 -37.41 -7.64
N GLU A 807 50.62 -37.16 -8.29
CA GLU A 807 49.84 -38.26 -8.91
C GLU A 807 50.19 -38.56 -10.38
N ASN A 808 51.10 -37.83 -11.05
CA ASN A 808 51.60 -38.22 -12.38
C ASN A 808 53.05 -37.76 -12.62
N ILE A 809 54.00 -38.70 -12.53
CA ILE A 809 55.39 -38.53 -13.00
C ILE A 809 55.45 -39.11 -14.40
N LEU A 810 55.20 -38.32 -15.45
CA LEU A 810 55.83 -38.59 -16.75
C LEU A 810 56.02 -37.26 -17.50
N THR A 811 57.30 -36.93 -17.68
CA THR A 811 57.93 -35.91 -18.55
C THR A 811 58.21 -34.50 -17.96
N GLU A 812 59.52 -34.27 -17.74
CA GLU A 812 60.31 -33.03 -17.61
C GLU A 812 59.79 -31.86 -16.74
N SER A 813 60.51 -31.61 -15.63
CA SER A 813 60.60 -30.32 -14.91
C SER A 813 59.27 -29.62 -14.57
N ALA A 814 58.45 -30.25 -13.71
CA ALA A 814 57.08 -29.80 -13.45
C ALA A 814 56.92 -28.63 -12.43
N ILE A 815 58.01 -27.95 -12.06
CA ILE A 815 58.03 -26.64 -11.39
C ILE A 815 59.02 -25.80 -12.21
N SER A 816 58.55 -24.81 -12.98
CA SER A 816 59.47 -24.07 -13.85
C SER A 816 60.30 -23.07 -13.04
N LYS A 817 61.62 -23.16 -13.19
CA LYS A 817 62.64 -22.27 -12.59
C LYS A 817 62.77 -20.95 -13.35
N ASN A 818 61.68 -20.40 -13.88
CA ASN A 818 61.80 -19.23 -14.73
C ASN A 818 61.88 -17.94 -13.90
N ILE A 819 63.10 -17.40 -13.92
CA ILE A 819 63.63 -16.14 -13.35
C ILE A 819 64.21 -16.31 -11.94
N MET A 820 65.53 -16.58 -11.84
CA MET A 820 66.27 -16.49 -10.57
C MET A 820 67.69 -15.90 -10.76
N PRO A 821 68.18 -15.01 -9.87
CA PRO A 821 69.60 -14.87 -9.55
C PRO A 821 70.09 -16.05 -8.68
N ALA A 822 71.41 -16.20 -8.55
CA ALA A 822 72.10 -17.46 -8.23
C ALA A 822 71.90 -18.07 -6.81
N ASP A 823 71.15 -17.42 -5.90
CA ASP A 823 71.24 -17.70 -4.45
C ASP A 823 69.94 -18.20 -3.79
N MET A 824 68.97 -18.72 -4.56
CA MET A 824 67.66 -19.15 -4.04
C MET A 824 67.62 -20.63 -3.58
N ASN A 825 67.10 -20.93 -2.39
CA ASN A 825 66.96 -22.30 -1.86
C ASN A 825 65.56 -22.88 -2.15
N PHE A 826 65.51 -24.08 -2.71
CA PHE A 826 64.27 -24.81 -2.99
C PHE A 826 64.29 -26.16 -2.25
N ASP A 827 63.63 -26.23 -1.09
CA ASP A 827 63.58 -27.44 -0.26
C ASP A 827 62.20 -28.12 -0.33
N ILE A 828 62.14 -29.28 -0.98
CA ILE A 828 61.04 -30.25 -0.82
C ILE A 828 61.40 -31.15 0.36
N VAL A 829 60.81 -30.91 1.52
CA VAL A 829 61.00 -31.77 2.69
C VAL A 829 59.93 -32.87 2.66
N ALA A 830 60.18 -33.95 1.91
CA ALA A 830 59.30 -35.11 1.93
C ALA A 830 59.44 -35.87 3.27
N PRO A 831 58.34 -36.25 3.96
CA PRO A 831 58.43 -37.16 5.09
C PRO A 831 58.98 -38.51 4.63
N LEU A 832 60.05 -38.98 5.27
CA LEU A 832 60.81 -40.22 5.01
C LEU A 832 59.99 -41.53 4.87
N ARG A 833 58.65 -41.53 5.00
CA ARG A 833 57.79 -42.72 4.90
C ARG A 833 57.17 -42.99 3.52
N GLN A 834 57.14 -42.04 2.58
CA GLN A 834 56.55 -42.28 1.24
C GLN A 834 57.56 -42.83 0.21
N ILE A 835 58.85 -42.92 0.55
CA ILE A 835 59.85 -43.49 -0.36
C ILE A 835 59.77 -45.03 -0.39
N GLU A 836 59.34 -45.69 0.69
CA GLU A 836 59.24 -47.16 0.72
C GLU A 836 58.04 -47.73 -0.08
N GLU A 837 56.95 -46.98 -0.24
CA GLU A 837 55.77 -47.45 -1.00
C GLU A 837 55.93 -47.32 -2.52
N VAL A 838 56.73 -46.37 -3.01
CA VAL A 838 56.99 -46.21 -4.45
C VAL A 838 57.92 -47.31 -4.98
N THR A 839 58.86 -47.81 -4.16
CA THR A 839 59.73 -48.93 -4.55
C THR A 839 59.04 -50.30 -4.58
N ASN A 840 57.93 -50.49 -3.85
CA ASN A 840 57.25 -51.80 -3.78
C ASN A 840 56.21 -52.04 -4.90
N ASN A 841 55.79 -50.99 -5.62
CA ASN A 841 54.83 -51.11 -6.73
C ASN A 841 55.46 -51.26 -8.12
N LEU A 842 56.79 -51.21 -8.23
CA LEU A 842 57.50 -51.55 -9.46
C LEU A 842 57.93 -53.02 -9.40
N GLY A 843 57.01 -53.91 -9.75
CA GLY A 843 57.28 -55.33 -9.88
C GLY A 843 58.44 -55.59 -10.86
N MET A 844 59.62 -55.87 -10.32
CA MET A 844 60.69 -56.56 -11.03
C MET A 844 61.20 -57.69 -10.14
N GLU A 845 60.95 -58.91 -10.59
CA GLU A 845 61.45 -60.15 -10.00
C GLU A 845 62.98 -60.12 -9.92
N SER A 846 63.53 -60.49 -8.75
CA SER A 846 64.92 -60.94 -8.68
C SER A 846 65.00 -62.28 -7.94
N HIS A 847 65.38 -63.30 -8.69
CA HIS A 847 65.88 -64.58 -8.20
C HIS A 847 66.96 -64.41 -7.11
N GLY A 848 66.96 -65.35 -6.16
CA GLY A 848 67.67 -65.24 -4.90
C GLY A 848 69.21 -65.31 -4.95
N GLY A 849 69.83 -64.89 -3.85
CA GLY A 849 71.25 -65.14 -3.57
C GLY A 849 71.89 -64.21 -2.53
N LYS A 850 71.87 -64.65 -1.26
CA LYS A 850 72.83 -64.48 -0.13
C LYS A 850 73.60 -63.15 0.19
N SER A 851 73.73 -62.99 1.51
CA SER A 851 74.70 -62.25 2.37
C SER A 851 74.59 -60.71 2.41
N LYS A 852 74.22 -60.09 3.54
CA LYS A 852 75.01 -59.88 4.79
C LYS A 852 76.41 -59.32 4.52
N ASP A 853 76.54 -57.99 4.61
CA ASP A 853 77.52 -57.27 5.44
C ASP A 853 77.73 -55.85 4.91
N ALA A 854 77.35 -54.83 5.71
CA ALA A 854 78.04 -53.54 5.85
C ALA A 854 77.18 -52.57 6.69
N LYS A 855 77.14 -52.82 8.01
CA LYS A 855 76.81 -51.80 9.01
C LYS A 855 78.11 -51.53 9.76
N LYS A 856 78.63 -50.28 9.66
CA LYS A 856 79.93 -49.77 10.14
C LYS A 856 81.11 -50.26 9.29
N GLN A 857 81.94 -49.42 8.68
CA GLN A 857 82.57 -48.22 9.23
C GLN A 857 83.29 -47.46 8.09
N LYS A 858 83.06 -46.14 7.99
CA LYS A 858 83.87 -45.06 7.38
C LYS A 858 82.92 -43.86 7.22
N ASP A 859 82.92 -42.79 8.02
CA ASP A 859 84.01 -42.13 8.73
C ASP A 859 85.29 -42.12 7.90
N ASP A 860 85.24 -41.44 6.76
CA ASP A 860 86.36 -40.70 6.14
C ASP A 860 85.94 -40.04 4.81
N GLU A 861 84.84 -39.28 4.79
CA GLU A 861 84.61 -38.26 3.74
C GLU A 861 83.72 -37.11 4.25
N LEU A 862 84.01 -36.72 5.49
CA LEU A 862 83.76 -35.40 6.05
C LEU A 862 84.98 -34.51 5.73
N TYR A 863 85.32 -34.37 4.44
CA TYR A 863 86.52 -33.62 4.02
C TYR A 863 86.43 -33.03 2.61
N ASP A 864 85.29 -32.46 2.19
CA ASP A 864 85.34 -31.45 1.10
C ASP A 864 84.19 -30.46 0.91
N LEU A 865 83.23 -30.27 1.84
CA LEU A 865 82.24 -29.16 1.67
C LEU A 865 81.86 -28.38 2.93
N LEU A 866 82.80 -28.30 3.87
CA LEU A 866 82.78 -27.30 4.94
C LEU A 866 84.18 -26.70 5.04
N VAL A 867 84.43 -25.64 4.28
CA VAL A 867 85.11 -24.37 4.63
C VAL A 867 85.32 -23.58 3.33
N MET A 868 84.50 -22.55 3.09
CA MET A 868 84.96 -21.16 2.97
C MET A 868 83.76 -20.21 2.84
N ASN A 869 83.70 -19.26 3.78
CA ASN A 869 82.81 -18.10 3.83
C ASN A 869 83.03 -17.17 2.62
N ASN A 870 81.95 -16.65 2.04
CA ASN A 870 81.56 -15.23 2.11
C ASN A 870 80.13 -15.04 1.59
#